data_AF-A0A2J6HHS9-F1
#
_entry.id   AF-A0A2J6HHS9-F1
#
_cell.length_a   1.000
_cell.length_b   1.000
_cell.length_c   1.000
_cell.angle_alpha   90.00
_cell.angle_beta   90.00
_cell.angle_gamma   90.00
#
_symmetry.space_group_name_H-M   'P 1'
#
loop_
_entity.id
_entity.type
_entity.pdbx_description
1 polymer ?
#
loop_
_entity_poly.entity_id
_entity_poly.type
_entity_poly.pdbx_seq_one_letter_code
_entity_poly.pdbx_strand_id
1 'polypeptide(L)'
;MKTINSLFVAIALMLGTSLISNAQTARLQVIHNSPDAAAAQVDVYLNGSLELDDFAFRTATPFINAPAGVTINIGIALSNSMSVNDTIVNFPVVLTASETYVAIASGIVNTAAYTAADPFNLHIYAGARESANMMGNTDVLVFHGSSDAPTVDAVETHFPAGTVIDNLALNMFSGYAPLGTNDYILDITDDMQSTTVVRYRTPLASLGLQDAALTVVASGFLNPAANNNGPAFGLYVALPSGGALIPLPMVEYSQLQVIHNSADAVASVVDVYRNDELLIDDFAFRTASPFVNIAADIDHVIGIAPANSMSSGDAIATFNVNTMANESYIAIASGIVDAPSYTAVDPFNLHIYSGAKQSADMMGNTDVLVFNGSSDAPTVDAVETHFPAGTIIDNLALNMFSGYAPLGTNDYILDITDDMQSTTVVRYRTPLASLGLQDAALTVVASGFLNPAANNNGPAFGMFVALPSGGALIPLPTVEYSELQVIHNSADLAANMVDVYRNDELLIDDFEFRTATPFVQIAANIDHTIGIAPSNSMSAGDAIATFNVNTMANESYIAIASGIVSPAGYNPMIPFDLYIYSGARQAASMTGNTDVLVFHGSTDAPTVDVVESLRGAGTLVDDANLHEYNGYLELMTDDYVLDITTSDQSTVVASYQAPLMTLGLEDAALVVLASGFLNPANNSNGEAFGLYVALPSGGDLIPLPMISTGLNEETSSVLNMYPNPTTDFVNVDISVDGNSSVNLLLFDNAGRMIKDFGTQEVFGQSSTYLDLSDIPAGSYFMMFQYEQDYEMKALNIIK
;
A
#
# COMPACT_ATOMS: atom_id res chain seq x y z
N MET A 1 45.03 -12.28 19.71
CA MET A 1 45.75 -13.42 20.33
C MET A 1 47.27 -13.23 20.21
N LYS A 2 47.84 -12.51 21.16
CA LYS A 2 49.19 -12.67 21.74
C LYS A 2 48.98 -12.31 23.20
N THR A 3 48.86 -13.32 24.05
CA THR A 3 48.55 -13.18 25.47
C THR A 3 49.79 -12.65 26.20
N ILE A 4 49.74 -11.38 26.61
CA ILE A 4 50.66 -10.81 27.59
C ILE A 4 49.94 -10.89 28.93
N ASN A 5 50.44 -11.74 29.82
CA ASN A 5 50.00 -11.85 31.20
C ASN A 5 50.45 -10.60 31.96
N SER A 6 49.52 -9.70 32.28
CA SER A 6 49.75 -8.59 33.20
C SER A 6 49.82 -9.12 34.64
N LEU A 7 51.05 -9.29 35.12
CA LEU A 7 51.35 -9.63 36.50
C LEU A 7 51.08 -8.38 37.37
N PHE A 8 49.94 -8.35 38.08
CA PHE A 8 49.68 -7.36 39.13
C PHE A 8 50.69 -7.56 40.27
N VAL A 9 51.72 -6.73 40.31
CA VAL A 9 52.61 -6.61 41.47
C VAL A 9 51.99 -5.60 42.42
N ALA A 10 51.53 -6.09 43.58
CA ALA A 10 51.28 -5.24 44.73
C ALA A 10 52.62 -4.65 45.20
N ILE A 11 52.89 -3.39 44.86
CA ILE A 11 54.06 -2.67 45.34
C ILE A 11 53.81 -2.30 46.81
N ALA A 12 54.33 -3.15 47.70
CA ALA A 12 54.56 -2.79 49.08
C ALA A 12 55.77 -1.86 49.13
N LEU A 13 55.52 -0.62 49.55
CA LEU A 13 56.53 0.40 49.85
C LEU A 13 57.56 -0.14 50.86
N MET A 14 58.70 -0.65 50.40
CA MET A 14 59.84 -1.01 51.26
C MET A 14 60.74 0.21 51.47
N LEU A 15 60.61 0.86 52.62
CA LEU A 15 61.63 1.77 53.15
C LEU A 15 62.86 0.98 53.63
N GLY A 16 64.03 1.32 53.10
CA GLY A 16 65.32 0.96 53.67
C GLY A 16 65.51 1.57 55.06
N THR A 17 65.88 0.74 56.02
CA THR A 17 66.01 1.09 57.45
C THR A 17 67.14 2.08 57.74
N SER A 18 66.82 3.26 58.27
CA SER A 18 67.54 3.85 59.40
C SER A 18 66.69 4.92 60.11
N LEU A 19 66.47 4.70 61.41
CA LEU A 19 65.78 5.56 62.40
C LEU A 19 64.27 5.76 62.22
N ILE A 20 63.53 5.33 63.24
CA ILE A 20 62.07 5.42 63.36
C ILE A 20 61.66 6.89 63.49
N SER A 21 61.36 7.53 62.37
CA SER A 21 60.35 8.58 62.30
C SER A 21 59.06 7.95 61.79
N ASN A 22 57.94 8.16 62.47
CA ASN A 22 56.64 7.86 61.88
C ASN A 22 56.47 8.79 60.67
N ALA A 23 56.78 8.32 59.47
CA ALA A 23 56.51 9.08 58.26
C ALA A 23 55.00 9.29 58.20
N GLN A 24 54.58 10.56 58.26
CA GLN A 24 53.18 10.91 58.05
C GLN A 24 52.83 10.58 56.60
N THR A 25 51.69 9.92 56.37
CA THR A 25 51.21 9.57 55.03
C THR A 25 49.86 10.20 54.75
N ALA A 26 49.62 10.50 53.48
CA ALA A 26 48.31 10.81 52.90
C ALA A 26 47.85 9.63 52.03
N ARG A 27 46.57 9.59 51.68
CA ARG A 27 46.03 8.64 50.69
C ARG A 27 45.90 9.35 49.34
N LEU A 28 46.39 8.75 48.26
CA LEU A 28 46.42 9.39 46.94
C LEU A 28 45.98 8.41 45.85
N GLN A 29 45.03 8.82 45.03
CA GLN A 29 44.76 8.22 43.73
C GLN A 29 45.24 9.16 42.62
N VAL A 30 45.92 8.61 41.61
CA VAL A 30 46.36 9.37 40.43
C VAL A 30 45.58 8.90 39.22
N ILE A 31 45.09 9.83 38.40
CA ILE A 31 44.32 9.58 37.17
C ILE A 31 45.03 10.25 36.00
N HIS A 32 45.24 9.51 34.91
CA HIS A 32 45.77 10.08 33.67
C HIS A 32 44.63 10.44 32.71
N ASN A 33 44.41 11.73 32.49
CA ASN A 33 43.39 12.31 31.63
C ASN A 33 43.96 13.33 30.62
N SER A 34 45.20 13.14 30.16
CA SER A 34 45.78 13.96 29.08
C SER A 34 45.40 13.36 27.72
N PRO A 35 44.61 14.08 26.90
CA PRO A 35 44.24 13.59 25.57
C PRO A 35 45.34 13.84 24.52
N ASP A 36 46.51 14.34 24.90
CA ASP A 36 47.62 14.57 23.98
C ASP A 36 48.20 13.24 23.49
N ALA A 37 48.22 13.04 22.18
CA ALA A 37 48.81 11.86 21.55
C ALA A 37 50.28 11.62 21.97
N ALA A 38 51.05 12.68 22.23
CA ALA A 38 52.43 12.54 22.70
C ALA A 38 52.51 12.00 24.14
N ALA A 39 51.48 12.26 24.95
CA ALA A 39 51.35 11.81 26.33
C ALA A 39 50.36 10.63 26.47
N ALA A 40 50.13 9.85 25.41
CA ALA A 40 49.25 8.68 25.49
C ALA A 40 49.68 7.67 26.57
N GLN A 41 50.98 7.64 26.87
CA GLN A 41 51.59 7.01 28.04
C GLN A 41 52.63 7.98 28.60
N VAL A 42 52.79 8.00 29.93
CA VAL A 42 53.79 8.83 30.61
C VAL A 42 54.47 8.04 31.73
N ASP A 43 55.72 8.40 32.00
CA ASP A 43 56.46 7.91 33.15
C ASP A 43 56.31 8.91 34.30
N VAL A 44 56.00 8.42 35.49
CA VAL A 44 55.80 9.24 36.70
C VAL A 44 56.92 8.99 37.69
N TYR A 45 57.72 10.02 37.93
CA TYR A 45 58.81 10.03 38.88
C TYR A 45 58.40 10.71 40.19
N LEU A 46 58.67 10.08 41.32
CA LEU A 46 58.46 10.63 42.66
C LEU A 46 59.81 10.88 43.33
N ASN A 47 60.14 12.14 43.59
CA ASN A 47 61.42 12.57 44.18
C ASN A 47 62.66 11.97 43.48
N GLY A 48 62.57 11.74 42.17
CA GLY A 48 63.65 11.17 41.36
C GLY A 48 63.59 9.66 41.10
N SER A 49 62.71 8.93 41.79
CA SER A 49 62.48 7.49 41.57
C SER A 49 61.33 7.29 40.58
N LEU A 50 61.46 6.37 39.61
CA LEU A 50 60.36 5.98 38.73
C LEU A 50 59.34 5.16 39.53
N GLU A 51 58.10 5.63 39.61
CA GLU A 51 57.01 4.99 40.36
C GLU A 51 55.94 4.38 39.47
N LEU A 52 55.58 5.06 38.37
CA LEU A 52 54.67 4.51 37.35
C LEU A 52 55.39 4.55 36.01
N ASP A 53 55.57 3.37 35.42
CA ASP A 53 56.19 3.17 34.11
C ASP A 53 55.07 2.98 33.07
N ASP A 54 55.13 3.69 31.95
CA ASP A 54 54.13 3.61 30.87
C ASP A 54 52.67 3.85 31.36
N PHE A 55 52.45 4.82 32.25
CA PHE A 55 51.12 5.12 32.80
C PHE A 55 50.18 5.64 31.70
N ALA A 56 49.26 4.79 31.25
CA ALA A 56 48.44 5.05 30.08
C ALA A 56 47.31 6.06 30.31
N PHE A 57 46.98 6.83 29.27
CA PHE A 57 45.80 7.69 29.22
C PHE A 57 44.52 6.89 29.53
N ARG A 58 43.57 7.52 30.25
CA ARG A 58 42.35 6.90 30.78
C ARG A 58 42.64 5.69 31.65
N THR A 59 43.60 5.82 32.55
CA THR A 59 43.82 4.87 33.65
C THR A 59 43.99 5.60 34.99
N ALA A 60 43.75 4.88 36.07
CA ALA A 60 43.91 5.35 37.44
C ALA A 60 44.68 4.34 38.30
N THR A 61 45.44 4.83 39.27
CA THR A 61 45.99 3.98 40.34
C THR A 61 44.89 3.60 41.34
N PRO A 62 45.04 2.52 42.12
CA PRO A 62 44.33 2.44 43.39
C PRO A 62 44.75 3.60 44.32
N PHE A 63 43.97 3.85 45.37
CA PHE A 63 44.47 4.71 46.46
C PHE A 63 45.69 4.08 47.12
N ILE A 64 46.81 4.81 47.13
CA ILE A 64 48.10 4.41 47.71
C ILE A 64 48.50 5.35 48.86
N ASN A 65 49.44 4.91 49.70
CA ASN A 65 50.04 5.77 50.72
C ASN A 65 51.12 6.65 50.07
N ALA A 66 50.93 7.97 50.13
CA ALA A 66 51.92 8.95 49.69
C ALA A 66 52.58 9.63 50.90
N PRO A 67 53.86 10.05 50.82
CA PRO A 67 54.48 10.88 51.85
C PRO A 67 53.66 12.14 52.13
N ALA A 68 53.59 12.58 53.39
CA ALA A 68 52.87 13.79 53.78
C ALA A 68 53.70 14.66 54.74
N GLY A 69 53.34 15.95 54.83
CA GLY A 69 54.06 16.95 55.63
C GLY A 69 55.42 17.37 55.06
N VAL A 70 55.76 16.90 53.86
CA VAL A 70 57.00 17.21 53.13
C VAL A 70 56.69 17.57 51.69
N THR A 71 57.57 18.34 51.04
CA THR A 71 57.49 18.59 49.61
C THR A 71 57.86 17.33 48.84
N ILE A 72 56.96 16.91 47.96
CA ILE A 72 57.09 15.81 47.02
C ILE A 72 57.23 16.43 45.63
N ASN A 73 58.25 16.02 44.89
CA ASN A 73 58.40 16.39 43.48
C ASN A 73 57.83 15.26 42.61
N ILE A 74 56.76 15.55 41.89
CA ILE A 74 56.15 14.64 40.91
C ILE A 74 56.61 15.07 39.53
N GLY A 75 57.56 14.33 38.96
CA GLY A 75 58.04 14.53 37.59
C GLY A 75 57.22 13.68 36.62
N ILE A 76 56.74 14.28 35.55
CA ILE A 76 56.12 13.59 34.42
C ILE A 76 57.10 13.60 33.26
N ALA A 77 57.40 12.44 32.70
CA ALA A 77 58.19 12.29 31.48
C ALA A 77 57.37 11.55 30.42
N LEU A 78 57.76 11.65 29.15
CA LEU A 78 57.16 10.82 28.10
C LEU A 78 57.59 9.36 28.29
N SER A 79 56.81 8.42 27.75
CA SER A 79 56.99 6.96 27.90
C SER A 79 58.32 6.36 27.40
N ASN A 80 59.20 7.19 26.85
CA ASN A 80 60.53 6.79 26.41
C ASN A 80 61.63 7.33 27.34
N SER A 81 61.26 7.74 28.55
CA SER A 81 62.20 8.29 29.51
C SER A 81 63.20 7.22 29.98
N MET A 82 64.43 7.64 30.22
CA MET A 82 65.49 6.77 30.73
C MET A 82 65.89 7.16 32.17
N SER A 83 65.53 8.36 32.61
CA SER A 83 65.74 8.86 33.97
C SER A 83 64.85 10.06 34.30
N VAL A 84 64.82 10.47 35.58
CA VAL A 84 64.12 11.68 36.02
C VAL A 84 64.55 12.95 35.26
N ASN A 85 65.76 13.01 34.70
CA ASN A 85 66.22 14.18 33.93
C ASN A 85 65.43 14.38 32.62
N ASP A 86 64.70 13.37 32.16
CA ASP A 86 63.84 13.43 30.97
C ASP A 86 62.42 13.96 31.29
N THR A 87 62.18 14.34 32.54
CA THR A 87 60.93 14.96 33.00
C THR A 87 60.62 16.23 32.19
N ILE A 88 59.43 16.26 31.59
CA ILE A 88 58.91 17.40 30.82
C ILE A 88 58.24 18.45 31.72
N VAL A 89 57.69 18.04 32.87
CA VAL A 89 57.11 18.93 33.87
C VAL A 89 57.24 18.33 35.26
N ASN A 90 57.57 19.15 36.25
CA ASN A 90 57.73 18.73 37.64
C ASN A 90 56.84 19.56 38.58
N PHE A 91 56.00 18.88 39.35
CA PHE A 91 55.07 19.48 40.29
C PHE A 91 55.54 19.31 41.75
N PRO A 92 55.93 20.39 42.44
CA PRO A 92 56.19 20.35 43.88
C PRO A 92 54.87 20.40 44.65
N VAL A 93 54.52 19.32 45.35
CA VAL A 93 53.26 19.16 46.10
C VAL A 93 53.56 18.91 47.57
N VAL A 94 52.75 19.46 48.48
CA VAL A 94 52.77 19.11 49.91
C VAL A 94 51.42 18.53 50.27
N LEU A 95 51.39 17.25 50.63
CA LEU A 95 50.17 16.58 51.09
C LEU A 95 50.05 16.70 52.61
N THR A 96 48.84 16.93 53.12
CA THR A 96 48.56 16.94 54.56
C THR A 96 48.47 15.51 55.08
N ALA A 97 49.06 15.27 56.25
CA ALA A 97 48.99 13.97 56.90
C ALA A 97 47.54 13.52 57.15
N SER A 98 47.25 12.24 56.89
CA SER A 98 45.92 11.62 57.09
C SER A 98 44.79 12.18 56.22
N GLU A 99 45.08 13.02 55.23
CA GLU A 99 44.12 13.47 54.24
C GLU A 99 44.16 12.56 52.99
N THR A 100 43.04 12.52 52.28
CA THR A 100 42.86 11.72 51.06
C THR A 100 42.72 12.65 49.85
N TYR A 101 43.39 12.30 48.75
CA TYR A 101 43.51 13.13 47.56
C TYR A 101 43.23 12.35 46.27
N VAL A 102 42.67 13.03 45.29
CA VAL A 102 42.67 12.61 43.87
C VAL A 102 43.52 13.61 43.11
N ALA A 103 44.50 13.12 42.34
CA ALA A 103 45.32 13.94 41.44
C ALA A 103 45.07 13.52 40.00
N ILE A 104 44.72 14.48 39.14
CA ILE A 104 44.40 14.24 37.73
C ILE A 104 45.43 14.95 36.86
N ALA A 105 46.19 14.18 36.10
CA ALA A 105 47.08 14.69 35.08
C ALA A 105 46.26 14.97 33.81
N SER A 106 46.17 16.23 33.37
CA SER A 106 45.37 16.64 32.22
C SER A 106 46.04 17.78 31.46
N GLY A 107 45.52 18.15 30.29
CA GLY A 107 46.10 19.16 29.41
C GLY A 107 47.09 18.61 28.37
N ILE A 108 47.74 19.50 27.62
CA ILE A 108 48.51 19.23 26.41
C ILE A 108 49.99 19.53 26.65
N VAL A 109 50.86 18.58 26.25
CA VAL A 109 52.32 18.74 26.33
C VAL A 109 52.84 19.45 25.08
N ASN A 110 52.30 19.13 23.90
CA ASN A 110 52.68 19.74 22.62
C ASN A 110 51.56 20.62 22.05
N THR A 111 51.60 21.92 22.34
CA THR A 111 50.50 22.84 22.03
C THR A 111 50.34 23.18 20.54
N ALA A 112 51.33 22.94 19.69
CA ALA A 112 51.34 23.46 18.31
C ALA A 112 50.30 22.82 17.36
N ALA A 113 49.82 21.61 17.68
CA ALA A 113 48.88 20.85 16.85
C ALA A 113 47.42 20.88 17.37
N TYR A 114 47.16 21.64 18.43
CA TYR A 114 45.85 21.67 19.11
C TYR A 114 45.28 23.08 19.12
N THR A 115 44.00 23.21 18.80
CA THR A 115 43.29 24.49 18.93
C THR A 115 42.90 24.78 20.38
N ALA A 116 42.59 23.75 21.15
CA ALA A 116 42.34 23.81 22.59
C ALA A 116 43.55 23.32 23.39
N ALA A 117 44.64 24.08 23.33
CA ALA A 117 45.94 23.72 23.89
C ALA A 117 46.14 24.15 25.35
N ASP A 118 45.22 23.74 26.24
CA ASP A 118 45.39 23.97 27.68
C ASP A 118 46.67 23.25 28.17
N PRO A 119 47.62 23.92 28.85
CA PRO A 119 48.91 23.31 29.19
C PRO A 119 48.78 22.12 30.14
N PHE A 120 49.62 21.11 29.94
CA PHE A 120 49.67 19.95 30.83
C PHE A 120 49.88 20.36 32.29
N ASN A 121 49.00 19.88 33.18
CA ASN A 121 48.98 20.22 34.60
C ASN A 121 48.52 19.03 35.46
N LEU A 122 48.78 19.13 36.77
CA LEU A 122 48.32 18.18 37.78
C LEU A 122 47.29 18.85 38.70
N HIS A 123 46.02 18.46 38.55
CA HIS A 123 44.90 19.00 39.30
C HIS A 123 44.65 18.14 40.54
N ILE A 124 44.72 18.73 41.73
CA ILE A 124 44.64 17.98 43.00
C ILE A 124 43.38 18.39 43.76
N TYR A 125 42.54 17.40 44.06
CA TYR A 125 41.38 17.53 44.93
C TYR A 125 41.69 16.99 46.32
N ALA A 126 41.55 17.83 47.34
CA ALA A 126 41.68 17.47 48.75
C ALA A 126 40.33 17.01 49.33
N GLY A 127 40.34 16.06 50.26
CA GLY A 127 39.12 15.49 50.84
C GLY A 127 38.45 14.47 49.91
N ALA A 128 39.24 13.77 49.08
CA ALA A 128 38.77 12.63 48.30
C ALA A 128 38.26 11.50 49.22
N ARG A 129 37.42 10.63 48.68
CA ARG A 129 36.76 9.53 49.43
C ARG A 129 37.08 8.19 48.77
N GLU A 130 37.35 7.17 49.59
CA GLU A 130 37.55 5.78 49.12
C GLU A 130 36.22 4.98 49.17
N SER A 131 35.19 5.51 49.83
CA SER A 131 33.85 4.95 50.01
C SER A 131 32.82 6.07 50.17
N ALA A 132 31.55 5.80 49.87
CA ALA A 132 30.48 6.77 50.05
C ALA A 132 30.30 7.15 51.53
N ASN A 133 29.86 8.38 51.78
CA ASN A 133 29.56 8.86 53.13
C ASN A 133 28.21 8.35 53.67
N MET A 134 27.29 7.96 52.79
CA MET A 134 25.97 7.46 53.14
C MET A 134 25.78 6.05 52.59
N MET A 135 25.27 5.15 53.44
CA MET A 135 24.95 3.79 53.03
C MET A 135 23.82 3.79 51.99
N GLY A 136 23.96 2.99 50.94
CA GLY A 136 23.05 2.91 49.80
C GLY A 136 23.32 3.93 48.69
N ASN A 137 24.29 4.83 48.87
CA ASN A 137 24.66 5.84 47.88
C ASN A 137 25.96 5.51 47.15
N THR A 138 26.12 6.15 46.00
CA THR A 138 27.38 6.30 45.29
C THR A 138 27.78 7.78 45.33
N ASP A 139 28.93 8.10 45.91
CA ASP A 139 29.45 9.46 45.95
C ASP A 139 30.25 9.76 44.67
N VAL A 140 29.81 10.72 43.87
CA VAL A 140 30.40 11.05 42.56
C VAL A 140 31.13 12.39 42.60
N LEU A 141 32.45 12.37 42.44
CA LEU A 141 33.27 13.55 42.17
C LEU A 141 33.40 13.72 40.66
N VAL A 142 33.19 14.92 40.12
CA VAL A 142 33.37 15.19 38.67
C VAL A 142 34.52 16.15 38.45
N PHE A 143 35.35 15.88 37.44
CA PHE A 143 36.40 16.78 36.96
C PHE A 143 36.21 17.08 35.46
N HIS A 144 36.25 18.36 35.11
CA HIS A 144 36.14 18.79 33.72
C HIS A 144 37.52 18.89 33.06
N GLY A 145 37.95 17.85 32.34
CA GLY A 145 39.27 17.82 31.68
C GLY A 145 39.26 17.98 30.15
N SER A 146 38.12 18.29 29.53
CA SER A 146 38.04 18.48 28.07
C SER A 146 38.24 19.94 27.69
N SER A 147 39.37 20.29 27.08
CA SER A 147 39.77 21.69 26.86
C SER A 147 38.98 22.44 25.78
N ASP A 148 38.24 21.74 24.92
CA ASP A 148 37.39 22.34 23.88
C ASP A 148 35.88 22.22 24.18
N ALA A 149 35.51 21.73 25.36
CA ALA A 149 34.15 21.78 25.88
C ALA A 149 33.88 23.08 26.67
N PRO A 150 32.65 23.65 26.58
CA PRO A 150 32.28 24.84 27.34
C PRO A 150 32.11 24.53 28.84
N THR A 151 31.76 25.52 29.65
CA THR A 151 31.22 25.24 31.00
C THR A 151 29.91 24.47 30.83
N VAL A 152 29.72 23.41 31.63
CA VAL A 152 28.58 22.50 31.49
C VAL A 152 27.89 22.22 32.81
N ASP A 153 26.60 21.89 32.69
CA ASP A 153 25.81 21.29 33.75
C ASP A 153 25.63 19.79 33.46
N ALA A 154 25.35 19.00 34.50
CA ALA A 154 24.85 17.63 34.36
C ALA A 154 23.45 17.56 35.00
N VAL A 155 22.42 17.38 34.17
CA VAL A 155 21.02 17.36 34.58
C VAL A 155 20.47 15.94 34.46
N GLU A 156 19.89 15.42 35.53
CA GLU A 156 19.26 14.11 35.55
C GLU A 156 17.84 14.19 34.97
N THR A 157 17.52 13.30 34.02
CA THR A 157 16.24 13.30 33.29
C THR A 157 15.41 12.02 33.41
N HIS A 158 15.80 11.04 34.22
CA HIS A 158 15.10 9.75 34.37
C HIS A 158 14.57 9.51 35.79
N PHE A 159 15.36 9.82 36.82
CA PHE A 159 15.02 9.77 38.24
C PHE A 159 15.12 11.18 38.84
N PRO A 160 14.02 11.95 38.94
CA PRO A 160 13.98 13.42 39.02
C PRO A 160 14.88 14.04 40.12
N ALA A 161 16.19 14.03 39.88
CA ALA A 161 17.22 14.55 40.77
C ALA A 161 17.60 15.99 40.37
N GLY A 162 17.16 16.44 39.19
CA GLY A 162 17.43 17.77 38.66
C GLY A 162 18.89 17.94 38.28
N THR A 163 19.41 19.17 38.42
CA THR A 163 20.82 19.48 38.18
C THR A 163 21.70 18.83 39.24
N VAL A 164 22.47 17.81 38.85
CA VAL A 164 23.41 17.08 39.71
C VAL A 164 24.73 17.85 39.84
N ILE A 165 25.18 18.45 38.75
CA ILE A 165 26.38 19.28 38.67
C ILE A 165 26.00 20.58 37.99
N ASP A 166 26.33 21.70 38.61
CA ASP A 166 25.96 23.05 38.17
C ASP A 166 27.23 23.86 37.88
N ASN A 167 27.30 24.42 36.66
CA ASN A 167 28.32 25.35 36.20
C ASN A 167 29.77 24.84 36.32
N LEU A 168 30.05 23.59 35.92
CA LEU A 168 31.39 23.03 36.03
C LEU A 168 32.30 23.54 34.91
N ALA A 169 33.18 24.48 35.26
CA ALA A 169 34.18 25.03 34.34
C ALA A 169 35.36 24.08 34.09
N LEU A 170 36.07 24.27 32.97
CA LEU A 170 37.32 23.58 32.63
C LEU A 170 38.31 23.60 33.81
N ASN A 171 38.95 22.45 34.04
CA ASN A 171 39.97 22.21 35.07
C ASN A 171 39.49 22.34 36.52
N MET A 172 38.18 22.37 36.73
CA MET A 172 37.57 22.41 38.06
C MET A 172 37.00 21.04 38.47
N PHE A 173 36.88 20.86 39.79
CA PHE A 173 36.16 19.76 40.40
C PHE A 173 34.80 20.23 40.90
N SER A 174 33.77 19.41 40.76
CA SER A 174 32.42 19.71 41.27
C SER A 174 32.28 19.61 42.79
N GLY A 175 33.19 18.88 43.44
CA GLY A 175 32.91 18.27 44.75
C GLY A 175 32.05 17.00 44.61
N TYR A 176 31.86 16.27 45.70
CA TYR A 176 31.10 15.02 45.67
C TYR A 176 29.58 15.28 45.68
N ALA A 177 28.90 14.80 44.63
CA ALA A 177 27.46 14.63 44.59
C ALA A 177 27.08 13.24 45.16
N PRO A 178 26.34 13.16 46.28
CA PRO A 178 25.88 11.88 46.82
C PRO A 178 24.60 11.44 46.09
N LEU A 179 24.70 10.45 45.21
CA LEU A 179 23.57 9.91 44.47
C LEU A 179 23.11 8.60 45.11
N GLY A 180 21.80 8.32 45.09
CA GLY A 180 21.34 6.95 45.35
C GLY A 180 21.95 6.01 44.32
N THR A 181 22.28 4.77 44.68
CA THR A 181 22.88 3.84 43.69
C THR A 181 21.79 3.33 42.73
N ASN A 182 21.54 4.09 41.65
CA ASN A 182 20.59 3.79 40.57
C ASN A 182 21.25 4.01 39.18
N ASP A 183 20.56 3.61 38.12
CA ASP A 183 21.04 3.76 36.74
C ASP A 183 20.47 5.03 36.08
N TYR A 184 21.18 6.15 36.21
CA TYR A 184 20.69 7.47 35.81
C TYR A 184 20.84 7.75 34.30
N ILE A 185 20.08 8.73 33.81
CA ILE A 185 20.34 9.39 32.52
C ILE A 185 20.71 10.84 32.80
N LEU A 186 21.90 11.26 32.34
CA LEU A 186 22.42 12.61 32.51
C LEU A 186 22.51 13.33 31.17
N ASP A 187 21.82 14.46 31.08
CA ASP A 187 21.98 15.45 30.03
C ASP A 187 23.15 16.36 30.40
N ILE A 188 24.15 16.42 29.53
CA ILE A 188 25.22 17.40 29.65
C ILE A 188 24.78 18.62 28.86
N THR A 189 24.51 19.73 29.54
CA THR A 189 23.98 20.95 28.93
C THR A 189 24.96 22.11 29.01
N ASP A 190 24.69 23.18 28.27
CA ASP A 190 25.31 24.48 28.55
C ASP A 190 24.93 25.01 29.96
N ASP A 191 25.64 26.05 30.40
CA ASP A 191 25.49 26.71 31.71
C ASP A 191 24.14 27.40 31.92
N MET A 192 23.35 27.56 30.84
CA MET A 192 21.99 28.09 30.87
C MET A 192 20.93 26.98 30.80
N GLN A 193 21.34 25.71 30.71
CA GLN A 193 20.49 24.54 30.46
C GLN A 193 19.55 24.69 29.26
N SER A 194 19.98 25.49 28.28
CA SER A 194 19.22 25.83 27.08
C SER A 194 19.48 24.85 25.92
N THR A 195 20.65 24.20 25.96
CA THR A 195 21.09 23.25 24.93
C THR A 195 21.67 22.00 25.58
N THR A 196 21.13 20.82 25.26
CA THR A 196 21.79 19.54 25.57
C THR A 196 22.88 19.26 24.55
N VAL A 197 24.13 19.19 25.01
CA VAL A 197 25.32 18.89 24.20
C VAL A 197 25.40 17.39 23.90
N VAL A 198 25.14 16.55 24.91
CA VAL A 198 25.20 15.08 24.82
C VAL A 198 24.46 14.48 26.01
N ARG A 199 23.94 13.26 25.84
CA ARG A 199 23.25 12.52 26.90
C ARG A 199 23.99 11.22 27.21
N TYR A 200 24.23 10.93 28.48
CA TYR A 200 24.91 9.73 28.96
C TYR A 200 24.04 8.89 29.87
N ARG A 201 24.21 7.58 29.78
CA ARG A 201 23.82 6.64 30.82
C ARG A 201 24.86 6.65 31.92
N THR A 202 24.40 6.66 33.16
CA THR A 202 25.25 6.58 34.34
C THR A 202 24.80 5.38 35.18
N PRO A 203 25.17 4.15 34.77
CA PRO A 203 24.62 2.91 35.29
C PRO A 203 25.25 2.50 36.64
N LEU A 204 25.04 3.27 37.71
CA LEU A 204 25.72 3.04 38.99
C LEU A 204 25.31 1.72 39.66
N ALA A 205 24.04 1.33 39.56
CA ALA A 205 23.54 0.07 40.12
C ALA A 205 24.01 -1.12 39.30
N SER A 206 23.91 -1.03 37.97
CA SER A 206 24.39 -2.07 37.05
C SER A 206 25.91 -2.28 37.13
N LEU A 207 26.68 -1.25 37.51
CA LEU A 207 28.11 -1.37 37.79
C LEU A 207 28.42 -1.85 39.23
N GLY A 208 27.41 -2.07 40.07
CA GLY A 208 27.57 -2.54 41.45
C GLY A 208 28.24 -1.53 42.38
N LEU A 209 28.03 -0.23 42.15
CA LEU A 209 28.75 0.86 42.83
C LEU A 209 28.10 1.32 44.15
N GLN A 210 27.34 0.42 44.79
CA GLN A 210 26.73 0.69 46.09
C GLN A 210 27.82 0.93 47.14
N ASP A 211 27.66 1.99 47.93
CA ASP A 211 28.60 2.45 48.95
C ASP A 211 29.98 2.89 48.43
N ALA A 212 30.14 3.03 47.11
CA ALA A 212 31.39 3.46 46.49
C ALA A 212 31.49 4.99 46.40
N ALA A 213 32.71 5.53 46.46
CA ALA A 213 33.01 6.89 46.04
C ALA A 213 33.89 6.85 44.79
N LEU A 214 33.57 7.57 43.74
CA LEU A 214 34.26 7.50 42.45
C LEU A 214 34.57 8.89 41.90
N THR A 215 35.43 8.95 40.88
CA THR A 215 35.69 10.17 40.12
C THR A 215 35.25 9.99 38.67
N VAL A 216 34.39 10.86 38.14
CA VAL A 216 34.08 10.97 36.71
C VAL A 216 34.96 12.07 36.11
N VAL A 217 35.62 11.77 34.99
CA VAL A 217 36.41 12.75 34.25
C VAL A 217 35.80 12.98 32.86
N ALA A 218 35.61 14.25 32.49
CA ALA A 218 35.40 14.63 31.10
C ALA A 218 36.76 14.53 30.38
N SER A 219 36.82 13.70 29.33
CA SER A 219 38.08 13.24 28.73
C SER A 219 38.02 13.31 27.22
N GLY A 220 39.04 13.89 26.57
CA GLY A 220 39.12 14.00 25.11
C GLY A 220 38.55 15.31 24.58
N PHE A 221 38.27 15.34 23.27
CA PHE A 221 37.90 16.54 22.52
C PHE A 221 36.50 16.44 21.88
N LEU A 222 35.71 17.50 21.97
CA LEU A 222 34.45 17.65 21.20
C LEU A 222 34.72 17.77 19.70
N ASN A 223 35.85 18.39 19.32
CA ASN A 223 36.30 18.48 17.92
C ASN A 223 37.71 17.85 17.76
N PRO A 224 37.79 16.52 17.63
CA PRO A 224 39.07 15.83 17.41
C PRO A 224 39.85 16.34 16.20
N ALA A 225 39.16 16.66 15.09
CA ALA A 225 39.82 17.10 13.85
C ALA A 225 40.58 18.42 14.03
N ALA A 226 40.09 19.32 14.89
CA ALA A 226 40.77 20.57 15.25
C ALA A 226 41.84 20.39 16.35
N ASN A 227 41.99 19.19 16.90
CA ASN A 227 42.83 18.89 18.05
C ASN A 227 43.72 17.66 17.77
N ASN A 228 44.48 17.74 16.68
CA ASN A 228 45.45 16.73 16.24
C ASN A 228 44.86 15.31 16.02
N ASN A 229 43.57 15.20 15.70
CA ASN A 229 42.83 13.93 15.66
C ASN A 229 42.96 13.13 16.97
N GLY A 230 43.02 13.82 18.11
CA GLY A 230 43.09 13.22 19.43
C GLY A 230 41.82 12.43 19.81
N PRO A 231 41.81 11.78 20.98
CA PRO A 231 40.66 10.99 21.44
C PRO A 231 39.37 11.84 21.53
N ALA A 232 38.26 11.29 21.05
CA ALA A 232 36.95 11.93 21.16
C ALA A 232 36.50 12.09 22.62
N PHE A 233 35.70 13.14 22.85
CA PHE A 233 35.08 13.44 24.14
C PHE A 233 34.28 12.26 24.69
N GLY A 234 34.39 12.05 26.00
CA GLY A 234 33.52 11.16 26.75
C GLY A 234 33.63 11.39 28.25
N LEU A 235 32.67 10.84 29.00
CA LEU A 235 32.73 10.76 30.46
C LEU A 235 33.27 9.39 30.87
N TYR A 236 34.24 9.38 31.79
CA TYR A 236 34.94 8.17 32.21
C TYR A 236 35.00 8.07 33.73
N VAL A 237 34.69 6.90 34.27
CA VAL A 237 34.66 6.62 35.71
C VAL A 237 35.99 6.00 36.16
N ALA A 238 36.61 6.62 37.17
CA ALA A 238 37.71 6.10 37.95
C ALA A 238 37.21 5.51 39.27
N LEU A 239 37.41 4.20 39.45
CA LEU A 239 37.10 3.51 40.70
C LEU A 239 38.24 3.67 41.72
N PRO A 240 37.96 3.66 43.04
CA PRO A 240 39.00 3.70 44.09
C PRO A 240 40.05 2.58 43.99
N SER A 241 39.67 1.46 43.39
CA SER A 241 40.56 0.33 43.14
C SER A 241 41.57 0.57 42.00
N GLY A 242 41.42 1.65 41.23
CA GLY A 242 42.21 1.91 40.03
C GLY A 242 41.86 1.01 38.85
N GLY A 243 42.73 1.02 37.83
CA GLY A 243 42.57 0.30 36.57
C GLY A 243 42.29 1.23 35.39
N ALA A 244 41.86 0.64 34.26
CA ALA A 244 41.34 1.41 33.14
C ALA A 244 40.04 2.11 33.54
N LEU A 245 39.85 3.35 33.08
CA LEU A 245 38.61 4.07 33.35
C LEU A 245 37.45 3.44 32.57
N ILE A 246 36.26 3.44 33.18
CA ILE A 246 35.05 2.87 32.58
C ILE A 246 34.33 3.99 31.80
N PRO A 247 34.17 3.89 30.46
CA PRO A 247 33.40 4.86 29.71
C PRO A 247 31.92 4.80 30.09
N LEU A 248 31.30 5.96 30.30
CA LEU A 248 29.85 6.06 30.39
C LEU A 248 29.25 5.94 28.98
N PRO A 249 28.24 5.08 28.75
CA PRO A 249 27.60 4.94 27.45
C PRO A 249 26.83 6.22 27.10
N MET A 250 26.93 6.68 25.85
CA MET A 250 26.00 7.69 25.34
C MET A 250 24.60 7.09 25.19
N VAL A 251 23.55 7.90 25.35
CA VAL A 251 22.19 7.49 24.97
C VAL A 251 22.07 7.61 23.46
N GLU A 252 21.88 6.46 22.81
CA GLU A 252 21.52 6.40 21.40
C GLU A 252 19.99 6.45 21.23
N TYR A 253 19.54 6.71 20.01
CA TYR A 253 18.11 6.84 19.70
C TYR A 253 17.70 5.83 18.64
N SER A 254 16.43 5.43 18.71
CA SER A 254 15.68 4.76 17.65
C SER A 254 14.57 5.71 17.17
N GLN A 255 13.88 5.34 16.10
CA GLN A 255 12.68 6.05 15.66
C GLN A 255 11.43 5.20 15.84
N LEU A 256 10.34 5.82 16.31
CA LEU A 256 9.08 5.14 16.56
C LEU A 256 7.92 5.91 15.94
N GLN A 257 7.08 5.23 15.16
CA GLN A 257 5.75 5.70 14.79
C GLN A 257 4.70 4.90 15.56
N VAL A 258 3.70 5.57 16.11
CA VAL A 258 2.56 4.94 16.79
C VAL A 258 1.30 5.10 15.94
N ILE A 259 0.49 4.06 15.81
CA ILE A 259 -0.77 4.04 15.05
C ILE A 259 -1.91 3.58 15.98
N HIS A 260 -3.00 4.35 16.03
CA HIS A 260 -4.20 3.97 16.75
C HIS A 260 -5.16 3.22 15.83
N ASN A 261 -5.32 1.91 16.05
CA ASN A 261 -6.24 1.05 15.30
C ASN A 261 -7.30 0.31 16.15
N SER A 262 -7.41 0.57 17.45
CA SER A 262 -8.51 0.04 18.26
C SER A 262 -9.85 0.62 17.86
N ALA A 263 -10.74 -0.22 17.32
CA ALA A 263 -12.09 0.14 16.93
C ALA A 263 -13.09 0.14 18.11
N ASP A 264 -12.61 -0.04 19.34
CA ASP A 264 -13.44 -0.04 20.53
C ASP A 264 -13.92 1.38 20.85
N ALA A 265 -15.23 1.55 21.03
CA ALA A 265 -15.84 2.81 21.38
C ALA A 265 -15.26 3.45 22.66
N VAL A 266 -14.83 2.66 23.66
CA VAL A 266 -14.23 3.23 24.89
C VAL A 266 -12.80 3.71 24.68
N ALA A 267 -12.14 3.25 23.62
CA ALA A 267 -10.79 3.65 23.23
C ALA A 267 -10.81 4.54 21.97
N SER A 268 -11.94 5.09 21.55
CA SER A 268 -12.01 5.91 20.32
C SER A 268 -11.07 7.11 20.33
N VAL A 269 -10.71 7.58 21.53
CA VAL A 269 -9.66 8.57 21.80
C VAL A 269 -8.96 8.14 23.09
N VAL A 270 -7.62 8.15 23.09
CA VAL A 270 -6.81 7.76 24.25
C VAL A 270 -5.64 8.71 24.43
N ASP A 271 -5.15 8.83 25.65
CA ASP A 271 -3.89 9.48 25.94
C ASP A 271 -2.76 8.44 25.97
N VAL A 272 -1.59 8.82 25.45
CA VAL A 272 -0.40 7.96 25.42
C VAL A 272 0.65 8.54 26.36
N TYR A 273 1.00 7.78 27.38
CA TYR A 273 2.07 8.10 28.33
C TYR A 273 3.32 7.26 28.05
N ARG A 274 4.50 7.84 28.30
CA ARG A 274 5.79 7.15 28.31
C ARG A 274 6.51 7.45 29.62
N ASN A 275 6.78 6.44 30.44
CA ASN A 275 7.47 6.60 31.73
C ASN A 275 6.87 7.74 32.58
N ASP A 276 5.54 7.75 32.73
CA ASP A 276 4.74 8.76 33.43
C ASP A 276 4.60 10.15 32.76
N GLU A 277 5.29 10.40 31.65
CA GLU A 277 5.17 11.63 30.86
C GLU A 277 4.06 11.48 29.79
N LEU A 278 3.15 12.46 29.69
CA LEU A 278 2.15 12.50 28.60
C LEU A 278 2.86 12.79 27.27
N LEU A 279 2.83 11.83 26.35
CA LEU A 279 3.49 11.89 25.05
C LEU A 279 2.56 12.36 23.94
N ILE A 280 1.33 11.82 23.90
CA ILE A 280 0.30 12.18 22.93
C ILE A 280 -1.01 12.36 23.68
N ASP A 281 -1.59 13.55 23.56
CA ASP A 281 -2.87 13.94 24.13
C ASP A 281 -3.98 13.72 23.08
N ASP A 282 -5.13 13.18 23.49
CA ASP A 282 -6.29 12.97 22.61
C ASP A 282 -5.98 12.18 21.30
N PHE A 283 -5.24 11.07 21.40
CA PHE A 283 -4.87 10.24 20.26
C PHE A 283 -6.07 9.45 19.72
N ALA A 284 -6.71 9.97 18.66
CA ALA A 284 -7.93 9.43 18.10
C ALA A 284 -7.72 8.13 17.29
N PHE A 285 -8.73 7.28 17.27
CA PHE A 285 -8.82 6.11 16.39
C PHE A 285 -8.60 6.49 14.91
N ARG A 286 -7.87 5.64 14.16
CA ARG A 286 -7.43 5.88 12.78
C ARG A 286 -6.59 7.16 12.65
N THR A 287 -5.64 7.32 13.56
CA THR A 287 -4.57 8.32 13.43
C THR A 287 -3.20 7.70 13.71
N ALA A 288 -2.16 8.34 13.20
CA ALA A 288 -0.76 7.96 13.43
C ALA A 288 0.06 9.18 13.89
N SER A 289 1.06 8.95 14.74
CA SER A 289 2.10 9.94 15.01
C SER A 289 3.06 10.04 13.82
N PRO A 290 3.83 11.14 13.66
CA PRO A 290 5.06 11.07 12.88
C PRO A 290 6.05 10.09 13.54
N PHE A 291 7.10 9.70 12.80
CA PHE A 291 8.27 9.09 13.43
C PHE A 291 8.92 10.08 14.41
N VAL A 292 9.13 9.65 15.65
CA VAL A 292 9.79 10.43 16.71
C VAL A 292 11.00 9.70 17.25
N ASN A 293 12.02 10.44 17.70
CA ASN A 293 13.17 9.85 18.36
C ASN A 293 12.78 9.36 19.76
N ILE A 294 13.10 8.11 20.06
CA ILE A 294 12.96 7.54 21.40
C ILE A 294 14.31 6.94 21.83
N ALA A 295 14.67 7.09 23.11
CA ALA A 295 15.95 6.59 23.61
C ALA A 295 16.02 5.07 23.41
N ALA A 296 17.07 4.58 22.77
CA ALA A 296 17.24 3.16 22.51
C ALA A 296 17.91 2.44 23.69
N ASP A 297 17.87 1.11 23.69
CA ASP A 297 18.43 0.13 24.62
C ASP A 297 18.00 0.32 26.09
N ILE A 298 16.87 0.99 26.33
CA ILE A 298 16.21 1.08 27.63
C ILE A 298 14.76 0.62 27.49
N ASP A 299 14.20 0.15 28.60
CA ASP A 299 12.77 -0.13 28.68
C ASP A 299 11.98 1.16 28.82
N HIS A 300 10.92 1.28 28.01
CA HIS A 300 9.90 2.31 28.11
C HIS A 300 8.59 1.67 28.55
N VAL A 301 7.98 2.21 29.59
CA VAL A 301 6.61 1.86 29.98
C VAL A 301 5.67 2.77 29.20
N ILE A 302 4.97 2.20 28.23
CA ILE A 302 3.93 2.88 27.45
C ILE A 302 2.58 2.64 28.11
N GLY A 303 1.97 3.69 28.65
CA GLY A 303 0.62 3.67 29.22
C GLY A 303 -0.39 4.20 28.21
N ILE A 304 -1.47 3.46 27.98
CA ILE A 304 -2.64 3.94 27.24
C ILE A 304 -3.72 4.24 28.27
N ALA A 305 -4.21 5.47 28.29
CA ALA A 305 -5.22 5.94 29.23
C ALA A 305 -6.44 6.52 28.49
N PRO A 306 -7.62 6.59 29.11
CA PRO A 306 -8.77 7.28 28.52
C PRO A 306 -8.46 8.77 28.30
N ALA A 307 -9.05 9.40 27.30
CA ALA A 307 -8.85 10.82 26.93
C ALA A 307 -9.12 11.86 28.05
N ASN A 308 -9.67 11.44 29.19
CA ASN A 308 -9.90 12.30 30.35
C ASN A 308 -8.91 12.02 31.50
N SER A 309 -7.79 11.37 31.19
CA SER A 309 -6.77 11.00 32.17
C SER A 309 -6.09 12.22 32.75
N MET A 310 -5.62 12.11 33.99
CA MET A 310 -4.87 13.17 34.67
C MET A 310 -3.40 12.78 34.88
N SER A 311 -3.09 11.47 34.75
CA SER A 311 -1.76 10.90 34.90
C SER A 311 -1.69 9.50 34.29
N SER A 312 -0.47 8.98 34.13
CA SER A 312 -0.22 7.58 33.77
C SER A 312 -0.87 6.54 34.70
N GLY A 313 -1.20 6.91 35.94
CA GLY A 313 -1.92 6.03 36.88
C GLY A 313 -3.35 5.69 36.44
N ASP A 314 -3.92 6.45 35.51
CA ASP A 314 -5.24 6.19 34.91
C ASP A 314 -5.17 5.24 33.70
N ALA A 315 -3.99 4.71 33.37
CA ALA A 315 -3.80 3.82 32.23
C ALA A 315 -4.67 2.57 32.32
N ILE A 316 -5.38 2.28 31.24
CA ILE A 316 -6.19 1.07 31.03
C ILE A 316 -5.36 -0.10 30.49
N ALA A 317 -4.20 0.19 29.88
CA ALA A 317 -3.22 -0.80 29.47
C ALA A 317 -1.80 -0.24 29.58
N THR A 318 -0.84 -1.10 29.94
CA THR A 318 0.58 -0.73 30.07
C THR A 318 1.47 -1.76 29.37
N PHE A 319 2.40 -1.29 28.55
CA PHE A 319 3.31 -2.13 27.76
C PHE A 319 4.75 -1.75 28.01
N ASN A 320 5.63 -2.74 28.14
CA ASN A 320 7.08 -2.51 28.16
C ASN A 320 7.61 -2.60 26.72
N VAL A 321 8.20 -1.52 26.23
CA VAL A 321 8.78 -1.42 24.90
C VAL A 321 10.27 -1.15 25.03
N ASN A 322 11.08 -2.01 24.42
CA ASN A 322 12.53 -1.81 24.30
C ASN A 322 12.88 -1.72 22.82
N THR A 323 13.62 -0.68 22.43
CA THR A 323 14.03 -0.45 21.03
C THR A 323 15.54 -0.43 20.93
N MET A 324 16.11 -0.96 19.86
CA MET A 324 17.55 -0.94 19.62
C MET A 324 18.02 0.33 18.93
N ALA A 325 19.28 0.71 19.18
CA ALA A 325 19.84 1.94 18.63
C ALA A 325 19.92 1.93 17.10
N ASN A 326 19.65 3.08 16.50
CA ASN A 326 19.67 3.29 15.04
C ASN A 326 18.67 2.43 14.24
N GLU A 327 17.67 1.85 14.91
CA GLU A 327 16.56 1.15 14.26
C GLU A 327 15.28 2.01 14.22
N SER A 328 14.32 1.60 13.41
CA SER A 328 13.01 2.23 13.29
C SER A 328 11.89 1.21 13.56
N TYR A 329 10.82 1.66 14.19
CA TYR A 329 9.73 0.83 14.68
C TYR A 329 8.36 1.42 14.35
N ILE A 330 7.38 0.54 14.16
CA ILE A 330 5.94 0.88 14.14
C ILE A 330 5.29 0.18 15.33
N ALA A 331 4.49 0.91 16.11
CA ALA A 331 3.68 0.38 17.19
C ALA A 331 2.20 0.62 16.89
N ILE A 332 1.42 -0.44 16.75
CA ILE A 332 -0.01 -0.36 16.45
C ILE A 332 -0.81 -0.73 17.70
N ALA A 333 -1.55 0.22 18.26
CA ALA A 333 -2.50 -0.01 19.33
C ALA A 333 -3.79 -0.59 18.72
N SER A 334 -4.09 -1.85 18.98
CA SER A 334 -5.22 -2.59 18.37
C SER A 334 -5.95 -3.44 19.41
N GLY A 335 -7.12 -3.98 19.06
CA GLY A 335 -7.94 -4.82 19.95
C GLY A 335 -8.98 -4.06 20.77
N ILE A 336 -9.64 -4.78 21.68
CA ILE A 336 -10.82 -4.37 22.44
C ILE A 336 -10.46 -4.24 23.93
N VAL A 337 -10.84 -3.11 24.52
CA VAL A 337 -10.65 -2.82 25.96
C VAL A 337 -11.85 -3.33 26.76
N ASP A 338 -13.08 -3.18 26.25
CA ASP A 338 -14.33 -3.56 26.92
C ASP A 338 -15.11 -4.67 26.18
N ALA A 339 -14.77 -5.93 26.47
CA ALA A 339 -15.27 -7.12 25.77
C ALA A 339 -16.79 -7.43 25.78
N PRO A 340 -17.62 -7.11 26.79
CA PRO A 340 -18.99 -7.65 26.92
C PRO A 340 -19.96 -7.32 25.78
N SER A 341 -19.69 -6.27 25.00
CA SER A 341 -20.56 -5.81 23.90
C SER A 341 -20.07 -6.23 22.51
N TYR A 342 -18.98 -7.00 22.43
CA TYR A 342 -18.35 -7.42 21.18
C TYR A 342 -18.40 -8.95 21.05
N THR A 343 -18.60 -9.44 19.83
CA THR A 343 -18.57 -10.88 19.55
C THR A 343 -17.19 -11.33 19.10
N ALA A 344 -16.40 -10.45 18.48
CA ALA A 344 -14.98 -10.64 18.23
C ALA A 344 -14.15 -9.98 19.33
N VAL A 345 -13.74 -10.77 20.32
CA VAL A 345 -12.96 -10.28 21.46
C VAL A 345 -11.48 -10.62 21.24
N ASP A 346 -10.76 -9.66 20.66
CA ASP A 346 -9.30 -9.63 20.68
C ASP A 346 -8.84 -8.64 21.76
N PRO A 347 -8.07 -9.03 22.78
CA PRO A 347 -7.67 -8.12 23.85
C PRO A 347 -6.84 -6.95 23.34
N PHE A 348 -7.08 -5.75 23.89
CA PHE A 348 -6.27 -4.57 23.57
C PHE A 348 -4.77 -4.81 23.77
N ASN A 349 -3.97 -4.52 22.76
CA ASN A 349 -2.54 -4.79 22.73
C ASN A 349 -1.78 -3.75 21.89
N LEU A 350 -0.46 -3.69 22.08
CA LEU A 350 0.47 -2.87 21.30
C LEU A 350 1.36 -3.78 20.45
N HIS A 351 1.10 -3.81 19.13
CA HIS A 351 1.82 -4.65 18.18
C HIS A 351 3.03 -3.91 17.63
N ILE A 352 4.24 -4.44 17.87
CA ILE A 352 5.49 -3.79 17.47
C ILE A 352 6.06 -4.48 16.23
N TYR A 353 6.39 -3.68 15.22
CA TYR A 353 7.17 -4.08 14.06
C TYR A 353 8.54 -3.39 14.08
N SER A 354 9.61 -4.18 14.05
CA SER A 354 11.00 -3.70 13.94
C SER A 354 11.45 -3.61 12.48
N GLY A 355 12.31 -2.65 12.16
CA GLY A 355 12.77 -2.44 10.78
C GLY A 355 11.75 -1.68 9.94
N ALA A 356 11.00 -0.78 10.57
CA ALA A 356 10.10 0.13 9.89
C ALA A 356 10.89 1.06 8.94
N LYS A 357 10.25 1.45 7.84
CA LYS A 357 10.84 2.28 6.80
C LYS A 357 10.06 3.59 6.68
N GLN A 358 10.78 4.65 6.30
CA GLN A 358 10.20 5.97 5.98
C GLN A 358 10.27 6.28 4.48
N SER A 359 11.11 5.56 3.76
CA SER A 359 11.28 5.65 2.31
C SER A 359 11.38 4.24 1.74
N ALA A 360 11.01 4.09 0.47
CA ALA A 360 11.17 2.83 -0.23
C ALA A 360 12.65 2.45 -0.40
N ASP A 361 12.95 1.16 -0.43
CA ASP A 361 14.32 0.67 -0.71
C ASP A 361 14.73 0.90 -2.17
N MET A 362 13.75 0.92 -3.08
CA MET A 362 13.95 1.06 -4.52
C MET A 362 13.33 2.36 -5.03
N MET A 363 14.12 3.12 -5.80
CA MET A 363 13.65 4.33 -6.46
C MET A 363 12.54 4.02 -7.47
N GLY A 364 11.47 4.79 -7.46
CA GLY A 364 10.27 4.60 -8.27
C GLY A 364 9.19 3.73 -7.61
N ASN A 365 9.49 3.09 -6.47
CA ASN A 365 8.57 2.21 -5.77
C ASN A 365 7.91 2.88 -4.55
N THR A 366 6.83 2.28 -4.08
CA THR A 366 6.25 2.48 -2.77
C THR A 366 6.39 1.18 -1.98
N ASP A 367 7.03 1.22 -0.81
CA ASP A 367 7.14 0.06 0.08
C ASP A 367 5.91 0.00 1.00
N VAL A 368 5.14 -1.09 0.91
CA VAL A 368 3.87 -1.25 1.63
C VAL A 368 3.98 -2.33 2.71
N LEU A 369 3.89 -1.94 3.97
CA LEU A 369 3.70 -2.88 5.10
C LEU A 369 2.21 -3.01 5.38
N VAL A 370 1.69 -4.23 5.58
CA VAL A 370 0.27 -4.43 5.92
C VAL A 370 0.16 -5.06 7.31
N PHE A 371 -0.79 -4.58 8.12
CA PHE A 371 -1.17 -5.14 9.41
C PHE A 371 -2.66 -5.48 9.43
N ASN A 372 -3.01 -6.71 9.81
CA ASN A 372 -4.40 -7.10 9.98
C ASN A 372 -4.84 -6.87 11.43
N GLY A 373 -5.55 -5.77 11.70
CA GLY A 373 -6.07 -5.43 13.04
C GLY A 373 -7.58 -5.59 13.20
N SER A 374 -8.27 -6.17 12.24
CA SER A 374 -9.74 -6.33 12.28
C SER A 374 -10.10 -7.65 12.97
N SER A 375 -10.52 -7.58 14.23
CA SER A 375 -10.77 -8.77 15.07
C SER A 375 -11.81 -9.78 14.55
N ASP A 376 -12.74 -9.35 13.70
CA ASP A 376 -13.75 -10.21 13.06
C ASP A 376 -13.46 -10.50 11.58
N ALA A 377 -12.28 -10.12 11.08
CA ALA A 377 -11.83 -10.49 9.75
C ALA A 377 -11.18 -11.89 9.76
N PRO A 378 -11.40 -12.70 8.72
CA PRO A 378 -10.67 -13.95 8.55
C PRO A 378 -9.18 -13.69 8.23
N THR A 379 -8.39 -14.76 8.15
CA THR A 379 -7.13 -14.70 7.41
C THR A 379 -7.45 -14.35 5.96
N VAL A 380 -6.71 -13.39 5.40
CA VAL A 380 -6.96 -12.88 4.06
C VAL A 380 -5.70 -12.81 3.22
N ASP A 381 -5.90 -12.94 1.92
CA ASP A 381 -4.91 -12.60 0.91
C ASP A 381 -5.26 -11.23 0.30
N ALA A 382 -4.27 -10.55 -0.27
CA ALA A 382 -4.46 -9.39 -1.13
C ALA A 382 -3.92 -9.71 -2.53
N VAL A 383 -4.83 -9.85 -3.50
CA VAL A 383 -4.52 -10.23 -4.88
C VAL A 383 -4.72 -9.04 -5.79
N GLU A 384 -3.71 -8.72 -6.59
CA GLU A 384 -3.75 -7.64 -7.57
C GLU A 384 -4.41 -8.13 -8.87
N THR A 385 -5.41 -7.37 -9.36
CA THR A 385 -6.22 -7.78 -10.53
C THR A 385 -6.25 -6.77 -11.68
N HIS A 386 -5.50 -5.67 -11.62
CA HIS A 386 -5.47 -4.64 -12.67
C HIS A 386 -4.16 -4.63 -13.46
N PHE A 387 -3.03 -4.84 -12.78
CA PHE A 387 -1.66 -4.87 -13.30
C PHE A 387 -0.99 -6.22 -13.00
N PRO A 388 -1.52 -7.33 -13.55
CA PRO A 388 -1.49 -8.70 -13.03
C PRO A 388 -0.24 -9.06 -12.21
N ALA A 389 -0.17 -8.56 -10.97
CA ALA A 389 0.97 -8.76 -10.08
C ALA A 389 0.77 -10.02 -9.22
N GLY A 390 -0.42 -10.62 -9.28
CA GLY A 390 -0.82 -11.78 -8.50
C GLY A 390 -1.01 -11.46 -7.03
N THR A 391 -0.78 -12.45 -6.17
CA THR A 391 -0.89 -12.29 -4.71
C THR A 391 0.23 -11.40 -4.17
N ILE A 392 -0.11 -10.22 -3.66
CA ILE A 392 0.83 -9.29 -3.01
C ILE A 392 1.04 -9.68 -1.55
N ILE A 393 -0.04 -10.02 -0.86
CA ILE A 393 -0.04 -10.45 0.54
C ILE A 393 -0.70 -11.82 0.61
N ASP A 394 -0.01 -12.78 1.20
CA ASP A 394 -0.43 -14.17 1.29
C ASP A 394 -0.62 -14.54 2.77
N ASN A 395 -1.82 -15.01 3.11
CA ASN A 395 -2.20 -15.58 4.40
C ASN A 395 -1.99 -14.64 5.61
N LEU A 396 -2.44 -13.38 5.52
CA LEU A 396 -2.28 -12.42 6.62
C LEU A 396 -3.31 -12.65 7.73
N ALA A 397 -2.89 -13.39 8.76
CA ALA A 397 -3.69 -13.65 9.95
C ALA A 397 -3.86 -12.39 10.84
N LEU A 398 -4.88 -12.40 11.70
CA LEU A 398 -5.14 -11.37 12.70
C LEU A 398 -3.88 -11.09 13.54
N ASN A 399 -3.63 -9.80 13.80
CA ASN A 399 -2.53 -9.25 14.59
C ASN A 399 -1.12 -9.52 14.05
N MET A 400 -1.03 -9.89 12.78
CA MET A 400 0.24 -10.11 12.08
C MET A 400 0.56 -8.98 11.11
N PHE A 401 1.86 -8.78 10.89
CA PHE A 401 2.41 -7.92 9.84
C PHE A 401 2.84 -8.77 8.64
N SER A 402 2.62 -8.28 7.43
CA SER A 402 3.03 -8.97 6.19
C SER A 402 4.54 -8.90 5.91
N GLY A 403 5.24 -7.93 6.51
CA GLY A 403 6.50 -7.42 5.97
C GLY A 403 6.27 -6.45 4.81
N TYR A 404 7.31 -5.74 4.39
CA TYR A 404 7.21 -4.77 3.29
C TYR A 404 7.14 -5.45 1.93
N ALA A 405 6.08 -5.18 1.17
CA ALA A 405 5.96 -5.47 -0.25
C ALA A 405 6.42 -4.24 -1.06
N PRO A 406 7.50 -4.35 -1.86
CA PRO A 406 7.94 -3.25 -2.72
C PRO A 406 7.09 -3.23 -4.00
N LEU A 407 6.21 -2.24 -4.14
CA LEU A 407 5.33 -2.09 -5.29
C LEU A 407 5.84 -0.97 -6.20
N GLY A 408 5.72 -1.13 -7.52
CA GLY A 408 5.88 0.02 -8.42
C GLY A 408 4.86 1.10 -8.06
N THR A 409 5.21 2.38 -8.14
CA THR A 409 4.24 3.43 -7.75
C THR A 409 3.16 3.57 -8.82
N ASN A 410 2.07 2.80 -8.72
CA ASN A 410 0.92 2.77 -9.62
C ASN A 410 -0.41 2.75 -8.83
N ASP A 411 -1.54 2.89 -9.53
CA ASP A 411 -2.87 2.85 -8.94
C ASP A 411 -3.50 1.46 -9.05
N TYR A 412 -3.27 0.61 -8.06
CA TYR A 412 -3.65 -0.80 -8.08
C TYR A 412 -5.13 -1.06 -7.76
N ILE A 413 -5.61 -2.24 -8.13
CA ILE A 413 -6.85 -2.83 -7.61
C ILE A 413 -6.50 -4.11 -6.86
N LEU A 414 -6.87 -4.16 -5.58
CA LEU A 414 -6.61 -5.29 -4.70
C LEU A 414 -7.91 -5.97 -4.29
N ASP A 415 -8.01 -7.25 -4.62
CA ASP A 415 -9.01 -8.17 -4.09
C ASP A 415 -8.53 -8.69 -2.74
N ILE A 416 -9.32 -8.41 -1.72
CA ILE A 416 -9.15 -9.06 -0.42
C ILE A 416 -9.94 -10.36 -0.48
N THR A 417 -9.25 -11.48 -0.47
CA THR A 417 -9.87 -12.81 -0.60
C THR A 417 -9.70 -13.64 0.67
N ASP A 418 -10.43 -14.75 0.76
CA ASP A 418 -10.08 -15.81 1.73
C ASP A 418 -8.69 -16.43 1.43
N ASP A 419 -8.20 -17.23 2.37
CA ASP A 419 -6.90 -17.91 2.34
C ASP A 419 -6.76 -18.97 1.24
N MET A 420 -7.88 -19.35 0.61
CA MET A 420 -7.92 -20.25 -0.54
C MET A 420 -8.11 -19.50 -1.86
N GLN A 421 -8.19 -18.17 -1.83
CA GLN A 421 -8.52 -17.29 -2.95
C GLN A 421 -9.80 -17.71 -3.69
N SER A 422 -10.72 -18.35 -2.98
CA SER A 422 -11.95 -18.92 -3.52
C SER A 422 -13.11 -17.94 -3.49
N THR A 423 -13.05 -16.96 -2.59
CA THR A 423 -14.04 -15.90 -2.45
C THR A 423 -13.37 -14.53 -2.26
N THR A 424 -13.82 -13.53 -3.01
CA THR A 424 -13.44 -12.12 -2.79
C THR A 424 -14.39 -11.53 -1.75
N VAL A 425 -13.83 -11.07 -0.63
CA VAL A 425 -14.57 -10.41 0.48
C VAL A 425 -14.90 -8.98 0.10
N VAL A 426 -13.91 -8.25 -0.44
CA VAL A 426 -14.03 -6.85 -0.84
C VAL A 426 -12.91 -6.49 -1.81
N ARG A 427 -13.16 -5.54 -2.71
CA ARG A 427 -12.18 -5.02 -3.66
C ARG A 427 -11.88 -3.56 -3.35
N TYR A 428 -10.60 -3.22 -3.20
CA TYR A 428 -10.12 -1.86 -2.93
C TYR A 428 -9.30 -1.30 -4.09
N ARG A 429 -9.41 0.00 -4.32
CA ARG A 429 -8.43 0.77 -5.08
C ARG A 429 -7.29 1.15 -4.13
N THR A 430 -6.07 1.00 -4.61
CA THR A 430 -4.84 1.37 -3.88
C THR A 430 -4.07 2.39 -4.73
N PRO A 431 -4.49 3.67 -4.70
CA PRO A 431 -4.07 4.70 -5.64
C PRO A 431 -2.70 5.31 -5.28
N LEU A 432 -1.62 4.52 -5.31
CA LEU A 432 -0.31 4.97 -4.83
C LEU A 432 0.27 6.13 -5.66
N ALA A 433 0.08 6.09 -6.98
CA ALA A 433 0.56 7.15 -7.87
C ALA A 433 -0.29 8.43 -7.73
N SER A 434 -1.61 8.29 -7.68
CA SER A 434 -2.52 9.42 -7.46
C SER A 434 -2.33 10.08 -6.09
N LEU A 435 -1.86 9.34 -5.08
CA LEU A 435 -1.47 9.87 -3.78
C LEU A 435 -0.04 10.45 -3.74
N GLY A 436 0.73 10.35 -4.83
CA GLY A 436 2.09 10.88 -4.91
C GLY A 436 3.10 10.15 -4.03
N LEU A 437 2.91 8.84 -3.81
CA LEU A 437 3.69 8.04 -2.85
C LEU A 437 4.97 7.42 -3.44
N GLN A 438 5.50 8.05 -4.50
CA GLN A 438 6.77 7.63 -5.09
C GLN A 438 7.92 7.77 -4.08
N ASP A 439 8.75 6.73 -3.98
CA ASP A 439 9.87 6.61 -3.05
C ASP A 439 9.47 6.57 -1.56
N ALA A 440 8.18 6.47 -1.25
CA ALA A 440 7.68 6.41 0.12
C ALA A 440 7.60 4.98 0.65
N ALA A 441 7.70 4.82 1.97
CA ALA A 441 7.25 3.62 2.67
C ALA A 441 6.04 3.96 3.53
N LEU A 442 5.08 3.05 3.64
CA LEU A 442 3.82 3.27 4.36
C LEU A 442 3.34 2.01 5.06
N THR A 443 2.38 2.17 5.98
CA THR A 443 1.69 1.06 6.62
C THR A 443 0.21 1.07 6.27
N VAL A 444 -0.34 -0.03 5.78
CA VAL A 444 -1.78 -0.24 5.60
C VAL A 444 -2.30 -1.05 6.78
N VAL A 445 -3.35 -0.59 7.42
CA VAL A 445 -4.01 -1.29 8.53
C VAL A 445 -5.44 -1.70 8.14
N ALA A 446 -5.77 -2.96 8.37
CA ALA A 446 -7.16 -3.40 8.38
C ALA A 446 -7.81 -2.92 9.69
N SER A 447 -8.87 -2.12 9.58
CA SER A 447 -9.41 -1.32 10.69
C SER A 447 -10.93 -1.37 10.75
N GLY A 448 -11.50 -1.58 11.92
CA GLY A 448 -12.96 -1.66 12.13
C GLY A 448 -13.47 -3.11 12.17
N PHE A 449 -14.76 -3.29 11.89
CA PHE A 449 -15.48 -4.57 11.97
C PHE A 449 -16.18 -4.93 10.66
N LEU A 450 -16.06 -6.17 10.19
CA LEU A 450 -16.85 -6.71 9.07
C LEU A 450 -18.33 -6.82 9.42
N ASN A 451 -18.66 -7.11 10.67
CA ASN A 451 -20.03 -7.12 11.18
C ASN A 451 -20.23 -6.13 12.33
N PRO A 452 -20.41 -4.82 12.04
CA PRO A 452 -20.63 -3.80 13.06
C PRO A 452 -21.79 -4.12 14.01
N ALA A 453 -22.89 -4.66 13.50
CA ALA A 453 -24.08 -4.95 14.31
C ALA A 453 -23.81 -5.99 15.41
N ALA A 454 -22.88 -6.92 15.17
CA ALA A 454 -22.44 -7.90 16.16
C ALA A 454 -21.31 -7.40 17.08
N ASN A 455 -20.78 -6.19 16.83
CA ASN A 455 -19.63 -5.61 17.49
C ASN A 455 -19.94 -4.19 17.98
N ASN A 456 -20.98 -4.09 18.81
CA ASN A 456 -21.43 -2.85 19.45
C ASN A 456 -21.79 -1.69 18.49
N ASN A 457 -22.14 -1.97 17.23
CA ASN A 457 -22.28 -0.98 16.17
C ASN A 457 -21.02 -0.11 16.00
N GLY A 458 -19.84 -0.69 16.22
CA GLY A 458 -18.56 -0.01 16.04
C GLY A 458 -18.26 0.37 14.58
N PRO A 459 -17.13 1.04 14.32
CA PRO A 459 -16.75 1.47 12.98
C PRO A 459 -16.70 0.31 11.99
N ALA A 460 -17.27 0.49 10.79
CA ALA A 460 -17.20 -0.49 9.73
C ALA A 460 -15.76 -0.73 9.26
N PHE A 461 -15.51 -1.98 8.84
CA PHE A 461 -14.24 -2.41 8.26
C PHE A 461 -13.81 -1.53 7.09
N GLY A 462 -12.50 -1.28 7.01
CA GLY A 462 -11.84 -0.65 5.88
C GLY A 462 -10.34 -0.85 5.93
N MET A 463 -9.67 -0.60 4.81
CA MET A 463 -8.21 -0.55 4.72
C MET A 463 -7.75 0.91 4.78
N PHE A 464 -6.77 1.21 5.64
CA PHE A 464 -6.34 2.58 5.93
C PHE A 464 -4.82 2.71 5.85
N VAL A 465 -4.34 3.78 5.22
CA VAL A 465 -2.92 4.08 5.04
C VAL A 465 -2.43 5.04 6.13
N ALA A 466 -1.37 4.64 6.83
CA ALA A 466 -0.56 5.48 7.70
C ALA A 466 0.70 5.92 6.94
N LEU A 467 0.88 7.24 6.81
CA LEU A 467 2.09 7.84 6.26
C LEU A 467 3.15 8.04 7.35
N PRO A 468 4.45 7.99 7.02
CA PRO A 468 5.54 8.28 7.98
C PRO A 468 5.45 9.64 8.67
N SER A 469 4.81 10.61 8.01
CA SER A 469 4.56 11.94 8.56
C SER A 469 3.50 11.98 9.66
N GLY A 470 2.76 10.90 9.87
CA GLY A 470 1.60 10.85 10.78
C GLY A 470 0.37 11.58 10.22
N GLY A 471 -0.62 11.78 11.09
CA GLY A 471 -1.91 12.39 10.78
C GLY A 471 -3.07 11.39 10.81
N ALA A 472 -4.24 11.82 10.31
CA ALA A 472 -5.36 10.92 10.09
C ALA A 472 -5.01 9.89 9.02
N LEU A 473 -5.41 8.64 9.23
CA LEU A 473 -5.17 7.59 8.24
C LEU A 473 -6.03 7.82 6.98
N ILE A 474 -5.48 7.50 5.83
CA ILE A 474 -6.15 7.70 4.53
C ILE A 474 -6.95 6.42 4.21
N PRO A 475 -8.28 6.46 4.09
CA PRO A 475 -9.07 5.30 3.69
C PRO A 475 -8.78 4.92 2.23
N LEU A 476 -8.57 3.64 1.97
CA LEU A 476 -8.57 3.11 0.61
C LEU A 476 -10.02 2.96 0.13
N PRO A 477 -10.38 3.53 -1.04
CA PRO A 477 -11.74 3.44 -1.54
C PRO A 477 -12.03 2.04 -2.09
N THR A 478 -13.26 1.55 -1.91
CA THR A 478 -13.71 0.32 -2.56
C THR A 478 -13.88 0.53 -4.07
N VAL A 479 -13.76 -0.54 -4.85
CA VAL A 479 -14.12 -0.49 -6.27
C VAL A 479 -15.64 -0.49 -6.41
N GLU A 480 -16.14 0.49 -7.14
CA GLU A 480 -17.53 0.56 -7.58
C GLU A 480 -17.66 -0.01 -8.99
N TYR A 481 -18.87 -0.35 -9.40
CA TYR A 481 -19.13 -0.99 -10.69
C TYR A 481 -20.15 -0.22 -11.52
N SER A 482 -20.06 -0.40 -12.82
CA SER A 482 -21.07 -0.06 -13.83
C SER A 482 -21.40 -1.30 -14.64
N GLU A 483 -22.49 -1.26 -15.40
CA GLU A 483 -22.87 -2.33 -16.33
C GLU A 483 -22.57 -1.90 -17.77
N LEU A 484 -21.98 -2.78 -18.59
CA LEU A 484 -21.66 -2.50 -19.98
C LEU A 484 -22.16 -3.62 -20.88
N GLN A 485 -22.87 -3.26 -21.94
CA GLN A 485 -23.15 -4.14 -23.07
C GLN A 485 -22.33 -3.70 -24.28
N VAL A 486 -21.68 -4.65 -24.97
CA VAL A 486 -20.94 -4.39 -26.20
C VAL A 486 -21.67 -5.04 -27.38
N ILE A 487 -21.80 -4.32 -28.50
CA ILE A 487 -22.46 -4.79 -29.73
C ILE A 487 -21.48 -4.68 -30.90
N HIS A 488 -21.30 -5.78 -31.64
CA HIS A 488 -20.49 -5.80 -32.85
C HIS A 488 -21.34 -5.44 -34.07
N ASN A 489 -21.11 -4.26 -34.66
CA ASN A 489 -21.79 -3.81 -35.88
C ASN A 489 -20.88 -3.39 -37.05
N SER A 490 -19.57 -3.66 -36.98
CA SER A 490 -18.68 -3.49 -38.13
C SER A 490 -18.94 -4.54 -39.21
N ALA A 491 -19.56 -4.15 -40.32
CA ALA A 491 -19.84 -5.02 -41.47
C ALA A 491 -18.61 -5.27 -42.37
N ASP A 492 -17.44 -4.77 -41.99
CA ASP A 492 -16.19 -5.05 -42.69
C ASP A 492 -15.82 -6.53 -42.56
N LEU A 493 -15.62 -7.21 -43.69
CA LEU A 493 -15.22 -8.61 -43.75
C LEU A 493 -13.95 -8.93 -42.95
N ALA A 494 -13.01 -7.99 -42.83
CA ALA A 494 -11.80 -8.18 -42.04
C ALA A 494 -12.05 -8.14 -40.52
N ALA A 495 -13.20 -7.62 -40.10
CA ALA A 495 -13.68 -7.59 -38.72
C ALA A 495 -14.89 -8.51 -38.51
N ASN A 496 -15.21 -9.44 -39.41
CA ASN A 496 -16.37 -10.32 -39.24
C ASN A 496 -16.33 -11.14 -37.94
N MET A 497 -15.13 -11.42 -37.43
CA MET A 497 -14.88 -11.91 -36.07
C MET A 497 -13.65 -11.17 -35.53
N VAL A 498 -13.72 -10.74 -34.27
CA VAL A 498 -12.62 -10.01 -33.60
C VAL A 498 -12.46 -10.50 -32.17
N ASP A 499 -11.25 -10.42 -31.65
CA ASP A 499 -10.99 -10.61 -30.24
C ASP A 499 -11.09 -9.27 -29.52
N VAL A 500 -11.76 -9.25 -28.36
CA VAL A 500 -11.91 -8.05 -27.54
C VAL A 500 -11.03 -8.19 -26.30
N TYR A 501 -10.05 -7.31 -26.17
CA TYR A 501 -9.18 -7.21 -25.01
C TYR A 501 -9.61 -6.05 -24.11
N ARG A 502 -9.51 -6.25 -22.80
CA ARG A 502 -9.59 -5.19 -21.79
C ARG A 502 -8.24 -5.11 -21.08
N ASN A 503 -7.58 -3.96 -21.23
CA ASN A 503 -6.18 -3.74 -20.92
C ASN A 503 -5.35 -4.80 -21.67
N ASP A 504 -4.80 -5.79 -20.98
CA ASP A 504 -4.03 -6.88 -21.58
C ASP A 504 -4.73 -8.26 -21.52
N GLU A 505 -5.95 -8.30 -20.97
CA GLU A 505 -6.72 -9.53 -20.76
C GLU A 505 -7.72 -9.75 -21.92
N LEU A 506 -7.74 -10.96 -22.49
CA LEU A 506 -8.76 -11.35 -23.48
C LEU A 506 -10.12 -11.46 -22.77
N LEU A 507 -11.04 -10.57 -23.12
CA LEU A 507 -12.37 -10.50 -22.54
C LEU A 507 -13.38 -11.35 -23.33
N ILE A 508 -13.30 -11.30 -24.66
CA ILE A 508 -14.19 -12.03 -25.57
C ILE A 508 -13.35 -12.56 -26.74
N ASP A 509 -13.43 -13.86 -26.97
CA ASP A 509 -12.76 -14.59 -28.05
C ASP A 509 -13.73 -14.75 -29.22
N ASP A 510 -13.27 -14.53 -30.45
CA ASP A 510 -14.07 -14.70 -31.68
C ASP A 510 -15.44 -13.95 -31.66
N PHE A 511 -15.45 -12.68 -31.24
CA PHE A 511 -16.67 -11.85 -31.18
C PHE A 511 -17.20 -11.53 -32.59
N GLU A 512 -18.26 -12.25 -32.99
CA GLU A 512 -18.81 -12.23 -34.35
C GLU A 512 -19.64 -10.97 -34.67
N PHE A 513 -19.57 -10.51 -35.92
CA PHE A 513 -20.43 -9.45 -36.46
C PHE A 513 -21.92 -9.78 -36.24
N ARG A 514 -22.71 -8.76 -35.88
CA ARG A 514 -24.13 -8.89 -35.50
C ARG A 514 -24.34 -9.82 -34.30
N THR A 515 -23.49 -9.67 -33.29
CA THR A 515 -23.72 -10.22 -31.96
C THR A 515 -23.56 -9.15 -30.87
N ALA A 516 -24.11 -9.41 -29.69
CA ALA A 516 -24.00 -8.57 -28.52
C ALA A 516 -23.65 -9.40 -27.28
N THR A 517 -22.93 -8.80 -26.33
CA THR A 517 -22.78 -9.38 -25.00
C THR A 517 -24.05 -9.19 -24.18
N PRO A 518 -24.28 -9.98 -23.11
CA PRO A 518 -25.12 -9.48 -22.02
C PRO A 518 -24.53 -8.20 -21.41
N PHE A 519 -25.30 -7.48 -20.60
CA PHE A 519 -24.71 -6.52 -19.67
C PHE A 519 -23.76 -7.24 -18.71
N VAL A 520 -22.53 -6.76 -18.63
CA VAL A 520 -21.50 -7.27 -17.73
C VAL A 520 -20.98 -6.17 -16.81
N GLN A 521 -20.61 -6.55 -15.59
CA GLN A 521 -20.02 -5.63 -14.64
C GLN A 521 -18.59 -5.27 -15.03
N ILE A 522 -18.33 -3.96 -15.05
CA ILE A 522 -17.00 -3.40 -15.23
C ILE A 522 -16.73 -2.39 -14.11
N ALA A 523 -15.50 -2.37 -13.62
CA ALA A 523 -15.11 -1.44 -12.55
C ALA A 523 -15.28 0.01 -13.03
N ALA A 524 -15.92 0.84 -12.23
CA ALA A 524 -16.20 2.23 -12.56
C ALA A 524 -15.16 3.19 -11.98
N ASN A 525 -15.16 4.42 -12.48
CA ASN A 525 -14.28 5.53 -12.11
C ASN A 525 -12.79 5.21 -12.33
N ILE A 526 -12.49 4.30 -13.26
CA ILE A 526 -11.15 3.94 -13.71
C ILE A 526 -11.14 3.87 -15.24
N ASP A 527 -9.98 4.14 -15.85
CA ASP A 527 -9.80 3.99 -17.29
C ASP A 527 -9.59 2.52 -17.64
N HIS A 528 -10.29 2.04 -18.67
CA HIS A 528 -10.09 0.75 -19.31
C HIS A 528 -9.61 0.96 -20.73
N THR A 529 -8.54 0.30 -21.13
CA THR A 529 -8.15 0.24 -22.55
C THR A 529 -8.88 -0.92 -23.21
N ILE A 530 -9.79 -0.66 -24.14
CA ILE A 530 -10.45 -1.70 -24.93
C ILE A 530 -9.71 -1.86 -26.26
N GLY A 531 -9.11 -3.03 -26.47
CA GLY A 531 -8.43 -3.39 -27.71
C GLY A 531 -9.32 -4.29 -28.57
N ILE A 532 -9.43 -3.98 -29.86
CA ILE A 532 -10.08 -4.84 -30.85
C ILE A 532 -8.99 -5.42 -31.73
N ALA A 533 -8.87 -6.74 -31.76
CA ALA A 533 -7.84 -7.46 -32.52
C ALA A 533 -8.47 -8.44 -33.52
N PRO A 534 -7.77 -8.86 -34.57
CA PRO A 534 -8.23 -9.93 -35.46
C PRO A 534 -8.45 -11.23 -34.68
N SER A 535 -9.38 -12.08 -35.11
CA SER A 535 -9.76 -13.35 -34.45
C SER A 535 -8.65 -14.41 -34.33
N ASN A 536 -7.45 -14.11 -34.81
CA ASN A 536 -6.27 -14.97 -34.72
C ASN A 536 -5.17 -14.32 -33.88
N SER A 537 -5.55 -13.34 -33.06
CA SER A 537 -4.63 -12.59 -32.21
C SER A 537 -4.05 -13.48 -31.12
N MET A 538 -2.87 -13.11 -30.62
CA MET A 538 -2.21 -13.82 -29.52
C MET A 538 -2.10 -12.97 -28.26
N SER A 539 -2.32 -11.65 -28.37
CA SER A 539 -2.28 -10.69 -27.26
C SER A 539 -2.95 -9.37 -27.64
N ALA A 540 -3.22 -8.54 -26.63
CA ALA A 540 -3.71 -7.16 -26.83
C ALA A 540 -2.79 -6.29 -27.72
N GLY A 541 -1.51 -6.65 -27.86
CA GLY A 541 -0.56 -5.97 -28.75
C GLY A 541 -0.87 -6.14 -30.25
N ASP A 542 -1.71 -7.11 -30.62
CA ASP A 542 -2.18 -7.33 -31.99
C ASP A 542 -3.42 -6.48 -32.34
N ALA A 543 -3.89 -5.64 -31.41
CA ALA A 543 -5.06 -4.81 -31.61
C ALA A 543 -4.93 -3.87 -32.82
N ILE A 544 -5.96 -3.87 -33.67
CA ILE A 544 -6.11 -3.00 -34.84
C ILE A 544 -6.78 -1.66 -34.48
N ALA A 545 -7.49 -1.61 -33.34
CA ALA A 545 -8.03 -0.38 -32.75
C ALA A 545 -7.98 -0.45 -31.22
N THR A 546 -7.75 0.69 -30.57
CA THR A 546 -7.71 0.81 -29.10
C THR A 546 -8.50 2.03 -28.64
N PHE A 547 -9.29 1.86 -27.57
CA PHE A 547 -10.17 2.88 -27.03
C PHE A 547 -10.00 2.99 -25.52
N ASN A 548 -9.96 4.20 -24.99
CA ASN A 548 -9.98 4.41 -23.54
C ASN A 548 -11.41 4.67 -23.09
N VAL A 549 -11.92 3.84 -22.19
CA VAL A 549 -13.30 3.88 -21.68
C VAL A 549 -13.26 4.10 -20.18
N ASN A 550 -13.97 5.13 -19.69
CA ASN A 550 -14.16 5.38 -18.26
C ASN A 550 -15.66 5.50 -17.99
N THR A 551 -16.18 4.62 -17.14
CA THR A 551 -17.60 4.56 -16.78
C THR A 551 -17.81 5.10 -15.37
N MET A 552 -18.98 5.68 -15.12
CA MET A 552 -19.37 6.13 -13.78
C MET A 552 -20.08 5.02 -13.01
N ALA A 553 -19.90 5.03 -11.69
CA ALA A 553 -20.47 4.01 -10.81
C ALA A 553 -22.01 4.03 -10.85
N ASN A 554 -22.61 2.84 -10.76
CA ASN A 554 -24.05 2.62 -10.75
C ASN A 554 -24.78 3.11 -12.02
N GLU A 555 -24.07 3.25 -13.14
CA GLU A 555 -24.64 3.53 -14.46
C GLU A 555 -24.55 2.30 -15.37
N SER A 556 -25.37 2.29 -16.43
CA SER A 556 -25.34 1.29 -17.49
C SER A 556 -24.95 1.92 -18.82
N TYR A 557 -24.18 1.21 -19.62
CA TYR A 557 -23.61 1.68 -20.88
C TYR A 557 -23.85 0.69 -22.02
N ILE A 558 -24.00 1.21 -23.23
CA ILE A 558 -23.95 0.43 -24.48
C ILE A 558 -22.76 0.94 -25.28
N ALA A 559 -21.93 0.04 -25.79
CA ALA A 559 -20.82 0.35 -26.68
C ALA A 559 -20.99 -0.40 -28.01
N ILE A 560 -21.16 0.34 -29.11
CA ILE A 560 -21.34 -0.24 -30.43
C ILE A 560 -20.05 -0.07 -31.24
N ALA A 561 -19.42 -1.18 -31.61
CA ALA A 561 -18.28 -1.20 -32.50
C ALA A 561 -18.77 -1.12 -33.95
N SER A 562 -18.47 -0.04 -34.66
CA SER A 562 -18.99 0.24 -36.01
C SER A 562 -17.95 0.93 -36.89
N GLY A 563 -18.08 0.82 -38.21
CA GLY A 563 -17.15 1.39 -39.19
C GLY A 563 -16.30 0.35 -39.91
N ILE A 564 -15.25 0.80 -40.59
CA ILE A 564 -14.40 0.00 -41.50
C ILE A 564 -12.96 -0.04 -40.97
N VAL A 565 -12.40 -1.24 -40.83
CA VAL A 565 -11.01 -1.48 -40.39
C VAL A 565 -10.05 -1.64 -41.57
N SER A 566 -10.57 -2.08 -42.71
CA SER A 566 -9.83 -2.34 -43.94
C SER A 566 -9.34 -1.05 -44.58
N PRO A 567 -8.10 -1.01 -45.11
CA PRO A 567 -7.53 0.19 -45.72
C PRO A 567 -8.12 0.53 -47.11
N ALA A 568 -8.87 -0.38 -47.74
CA ALA A 568 -9.45 -0.24 -49.07
C ALA A 568 -10.67 -1.18 -49.24
N GLY A 569 -11.47 -0.97 -50.30
CA GLY A 569 -12.58 -1.87 -50.66
C GLY A 569 -13.97 -1.43 -50.21
N TYR A 570 -14.07 -0.29 -49.52
CA TYR A 570 -15.31 0.25 -48.99
C TYR A 570 -15.51 1.70 -49.43
N ASN A 571 -16.75 2.08 -49.72
CA ASN A 571 -17.13 3.42 -50.14
C ASN A 571 -18.54 3.78 -49.62
N PRO A 572 -18.66 4.76 -48.71
CA PRO A 572 -17.57 5.58 -48.16
C PRO A 572 -16.66 4.81 -47.20
N MET A 573 -15.42 5.29 -47.06
CA MET A 573 -14.45 4.76 -46.09
C MET A 573 -14.64 5.46 -44.75
N ILE A 574 -15.54 4.94 -43.91
CA ILE A 574 -15.78 5.45 -42.56
C ILE A 574 -14.91 4.68 -41.57
N PRO A 575 -13.98 5.31 -40.84
CA PRO A 575 -13.10 4.61 -39.90
C PRO A 575 -13.88 3.85 -38.82
N PHE A 576 -13.34 2.71 -38.42
CA PHE A 576 -13.82 1.95 -37.26
C PHE A 576 -13.66 2.75 -35.96
N ASP A 577 -14.69 2.74 -35.12
CA ASP A 577 -14.73 3.43 -33.83
C ASP A 577 -15.67 2.69 -32.85
N LEU A 578 -15.60 3.06 -31.57
CA LEU A 578 -16.46 2.56 -30.49
C LEU A 578 -17.41 3.65 -30.00
N TYR A 579 -18.70 3.51 -30.32
CA TYR A 579 -19.72 4.50 -30.00
C TYR A 579 -20.39 4.18 -28.67
N ILE A 580 -20.15 5.00 -27.65
CA ILE A 580 -20.61 4.75 -26.28
C ILE A 580 -21.85 5.59 -25.96
N TYR A 581 -22.88 4.93 -25.44
CA TYR A 581 -24.09 5.53 -24.89
C TYR A 581 -24.14 5.33 -23.37
N SER A 582 -24.21 6.41 -22.62
CA SER A 582 -24.44 6.41 -21.16
C SER A 582 -25.92 6.44 -20.83
N GLY A 583 -26.33 5.78 -19.73
CA GLY A 583 -27.73 5.74 -19.31
C GLY A 583 -28.54 4.68 -20.05
N ALA A 584 -27.89 3.59 -20.47
CA ALA A 584 -28.56 2.44 -21.04
C ALA A 584 -29.59 1.85 -20.07
N ARG A 585 -30.66 1.27 -20.61
CA ARG A 585 -31.75 0.66 -19.84
C ARG A 585 -31.69 -0.86 -20.05
N GLN A 586 -31.83 -1.63 -18.98
CA GLN A 586 -31.91 -3.10 -19.06
C GLN A 586 -33.36 -3.62 -19.03
N ALA A 587 -34.31 -2.74 -18.71
CA ALA A 587 -35.74 -2.98 -18.72
C ALA A 587 -36.46 -1.68 -19.11
N ALA A 588 -37.69 -1.81 -19.59
CA ALA A 588 -38.50 -0.66 -19.93
C ALA A 588 -38.75 0.22 -18.69
N SER A 589 -38.78 1.52 -18.91
CA SER A 589 -39.10 2.52 -17.88
C SER A 589 -40.57 2.50 -17.45
N MET A 590 -41.45 1.97 -18.30
CA MET A 590 -42.89 1.82 -18.05
C MET A 590 -43.32 0.37 -18.26
N THR A 591 -44.14 -0.14 -17.34
CA THR A 591 -44.70 -1.50 -17.45
C THR A 591 -45.65 -1.60 -18.65
N GLY A 592 -45.56 -2.68 -19.42
CA GLY A 592 -46.33 -2.95 -20.64
C GLY A 592 -45.74 -2.34 -21.91
N ASN A 593 -44.59 -1.65 -21.80
CA ASN A 593 -43.89 -1.04 -22.91
C ASN A 593 -42.62 -1.82 -23.28
N THR A 594 -42.15 -1.55 -24.49
CA THR A 594 -40.81 -1.87 -24.96
C THR A 594 -40.06 -0.56 -25.21
N ASP A 595 -38.94 -0.36 -24.52
CA ASP A 595 -38.09 0.81 -24.70
C ASP A 595 -37.05 0.53 -25.81
N VAL A 596 -36.98 1.35 -26.84
CA VAL A 596 -36.16 1.12 -28.04
C VAL A 596 -35.14 2.24 -28.21
N LEU A 597 -33.86 1.95 -28.01
CA LEU A 597 -32.75 2.83 -28.38
C LEU A 597 -32.40 2.62 -29.86
N VAL A 598 -32.33 3.68 -30.64
CA VAL A 598 -32.01 3.58 -32.08
C VAL A 598 -30.59 4.06 -32.35
N PHE A 599 -29.84 3.30 -33.17
CA PHE A 599 -28.50 3.65 -33.63
C PHE A 599 -28.33 3.43 -35.15
N HIS A 600 -27.88 4.43 -35.88
CA HIS A 600 -27.61 4.28 -37.31
C HIS A 600 -26.17 3.79 -37.55
N GLY A 601 -25.96 2.51 -37.81
CA GLY A 601 -24.62 1.94 -38.01
C GLY A 601 -24.20 1.62 -39.45
N SER A 602 -25.08 1.80 -40.45
CA SER A 602 -24.76 1.49 -41.85
C SER A 602 -23.95 2.61 -42.50
N THR A 603 -22.69 2.38 -42.85
CA THR A 603 -21.76 3.45 -43.26
C THR A 603 -22.05 4.07 -44.63
N ASP A 604 -22.79 3.37 -45.50
CA ASP A 604 -23.11 3.82 -46.87
C ASP A 604 -24.59 4.16 -47.08
N ALA A 605 -25.42 4.07 -46.03
CA ALA A 605 -26.79 4.55 -46.04
C ALA A 605 -26.83 6.07 -45.76
N PRO A 606 -27.73 6.83 -46.41
CA PRO A 606 -27.93 8.25 -46.12
C PRO A 606 -28.65 8.46 -44.79
N THR A 607 -28.72 9.70 -44.29
CA THR A 607 -29.66 10.08 -43.23
C THR A 607 -31.09 9.72 -43.64
N VAL A 608 -31.83 9.09 -42.73
CA VAL A 608 -33.20 8.60 -42.95
C VAL A 608 -34.11 8.95 -41.78
N ASP A 609 -35.41 8.95 -42.03
CA ASP A 609 -36.41 8.97 -40.97
C ASP A 609 -36.97 7.56 -40.76
N VAL A 610 -37.44 7.29 -39.54
CA VAL A 610 -38.18 6.07 -39.19
C VAL A 610 -39.62 6.46 -38.93
N VAL A 611 -40.53 6.09 -39.83
CA VAL A 611 -41.96 6.40 -39.76
C VAL A 611 -42.75 5.13 -39.49
N GLU A 612 -43.58 5.15 -38.45
CA GLU A 612 -44.50 4.04 -38.17
C GLU A 612 -45.79 4.20 -38.98
N SER A 613 -46.16 3.17 -39.75
CA SER A 613 -47.24 3.25 -40.75
C SER A 613 -48.42 2.30 -40.54
N LEU A 614 -48.34 1.36 -39.57
CA LEU A 614 -49.43 0.42 -39.28
C LEU A 614 -50.38 0.93 -38.18
N ARG A 615 -49.83 1.49 -37.10
CA ARG A 615 -50.56 1.92 -35.89
C ARG A 615 -50.82 3.43 -35.87
N GLY A 616 -50.18 4.19 -36.76
CA GLY A 616 -50.32 5.63 -36.89
C GLY A 616 -49.52 6.42 -35.86
N ALA A 617 -48.40 5.90 -35.37
CA ALA A 617 -47.51 6.64 -34.46
C ALA A 617 -46.72 7.76 -35.18
N GLY A 618 -46.65 7.72 -36.53
CA GLY A 618 -45.98 8.76 -37.32
C GLY A 618 -44.46 8.64 -37.25
N THR A 619 -43.75 9.76 -37.44
CA THR A 619 -42.28 9.79 -37.34
C THR A 619 -41.82 9.46 -35.91
N LEU A 620 -41.18 8.30 -35.75
CA LEU A 620 -40.60 7.84 -34.49
C LEU A 620 -39.18 8.40 -34.31
N VAL A 621 -38.39 8.42 -35.39
CA VAL A 621 -37.06 9.02 -35.42
C VAL A 621 -36.97 9.96 -36.62
N ASP A 622 -36.62 11.21 -36.35
CA ASP A 622 -36.47 12.27 -37.35
C ASP A 622 -34.97 12.54 -37.55
N ASP A 623 -34.52 12.55 -38.80
CA ASP A 623 -33.12 12.74 -39.21
C ASP A 623 -32.12 11.81 -38.48
N ALA A 624 -32.29 10.49 -38.59
CA ALA A 624 -31.35 9.50 -38.04
C ALA A 624 -30.00 9.57 -38.78
N ASN A 625 -29.01 10.26 -38.20
CA ASN A 625 -27.68 10.39 -38.80
C ASN A 625 -26.76 9.23 -38.42
N LEU A 626 -25.81 8.94 -39.31
CA LEU A 626 -24.76 7.93 -39.10
C LEU A 626 -24.06 8.10 -37.75
N HIS A 627 -24.03 7.02 -36.98
CA HIS A 627 -23.38 6.86 -35.68
C HIS A 627 -23.95 7.73 -34.54
N GLU A 628 -25.16 8.25 -34.71
CA GLU A 628 -25.88 8.94 -33.64
C GLU A 628 -26.87 8.00 -32.93
N TYR A 629 -27.03 8.24 -31.63
CA TYR A 629 -28.08 7.62 -30.82
C TYR A 629 -29.28 8.56 -30.75
N ASN A 630 -30.48 8.07 -31.08
CA ASN A 630 -31.71 8.88 -31.08
C ASN A 630 -32.54 8.76 -29.78
N GLY A 631 -31.90 8.46 -28.65
CA GLY A 631 -32.57 8.27 -27.36
C GLY A 631 -33.52 7.06 -27.33
N TYR A 632 -34.13 6.80 -26.16
CA TYR A 632 -35.11 5.72 -26.02
C TYR A 632 -36.49 6.17 -26.48
N LEU A 633 -37.09 5.39 -27.38
CA LEU A 633 -38.51 5.42 -27.72
C LEU A 633 -39.25 4.52 -26.73
N GLU A 634 -40.24 5.04 -26.03
CA GLU A 634 -41.04 4.27 -25.06
C GLU A 634 -42.34 3.81 -25.75
N LEU A 635 -42.28 2.67 -26.44
CA LEU A 635 -43.38 2.16 -27.26
C LEU A 635 -44.24 1.18 -26.46
N MET A 636 -45.55 1.17 -26.69
CA MET A 636 -46.38 0.07 -26.21
C MET A 636 -45.89 -1.24 -26.84
N THR A 637 -45.86 -2.34 -26.10
CA THR A 637 -45.44 -3.63 -26.68
C THR A 637 -46.51 -4.14 -27.65
N ASP A 638 -46.34 -3.81 -28.92
CA ASP A 638 -47.22 -4.16 -30.03
C ASP A 638 -46.41 -4.48 -31.29
N ASP A 639 -47.03 -5.07 -32.31
CA ASP A 639 -46.40 -5.28 -33.60
C ASP A 639 -46.60 -4.06 -34.50
N TYR A 640 -45.48 -3.52 -35.02
CA TYR A 640 -45.39 -2.30 -35.82
C TYR A 640 -44.89 -2.55 -37.23
N VAL A 641 -45.14 -1.59 -38.14
CA VAL A 641 -44.45 -1.49 -39.43
C VAL A 641 -43.68 -0.17 -39.46
N LEU A 642 -42.39 -0.27 -39.73
CA LEU A 642 -41.45 0.84 -39.80
C LEU A 642 -41.07 1.09 -41.26
N ASP A 643 -41.51 2.22 -41.79
CA ASP A 643 -41.06 2.75 -43.07
C ASP A 643 -39.80 3.57 -42.85
N ILE A 644 -38.70 3.16 -43.47
CA ILE A 644 -37.47 3.92 -43.56
C ILE A 644 -37.60 4.85 -44.75
N THR A 645 -37.62 6.17 -44.50
CA THR A 645 -37.83 7.16 -45.56
C THR A 645 -36.61 8.06 -45.75
N THR A 646 -36.53 8.74 -46.90
CA THR A 646 -35.66 9.91 -47.03
C THR A 646 -36.03 10.97 -45.99
N SER A 647 -35.09 11.84 -45.60
CA SER A 647 -35.33 12.88 -44.57
C SER A 647 -36.38 13.94 -44.92
N ASP A 648 -36.80 14.02 -46.19
CA ASP A 648 -37.94 14.83 -46.60
C ASP A 648 -39.28 14.05 -46.58
N GLN A 649 -39.23 12.79 -46.13
CA GLN A 649 -40.31 11.80 -46.08
C GLN A 649 -41.05 11.60 -47.41
N SER A 650 -40.42 12.01 -48.53
CA SER A 650 -41.03 11.93 -49.85
C SER A 650 -40.98 10.52 -50.44
N THR A 651 -40.04 9.70 -49.97
CA THR A 651 -39.75 8.37 -50.53
C THR A 651 -39.55 7.36 -49.40
N VAL A 652 -40.31 6.26 -49.43
CA VAL A 652 -40.02 5.06 -48.62
C VAL A 652 -38.91 4.26 -49.29
N VAL A 653 -37.80 4.10 -48.59
CA VAL A 653 -36.60 3.37 -49.02
C VAL A 653 -36.75 1.88 -48.76
N ALA A 654 -37.28 1.51 -47.60
CA ALA A 654 -37.56 0.15 -47.19
C ALA A 654 -38.64 0.15 -46.10
N SER A 655 -39.40 -0.95 -45.99
CA SER A 655 -40.36 -1.14 -44.91
C SER A 655 -39.95 -2.38 -44.12
N TYR A 656 -40.07 -2.35 -42.80
CA TYR A 656 -39.73 -3.45 -41.90
C TYR A 656 -40.87 -3.74 -40.93
N GLN A 657 -41.07 -5.01 -40.57
CA GLN A 657 -41.86 -5.37 -39.41
C GLN A 657 -41.00 -5.18 -38.15
N ALA A 658 -41.56 -4.53 -37.13
CA ALA A 658 -41.02 -4.52 -35.78
C ALA A 658 -42.00 -5.26 -34.85
N PRO A 659 -41.92 -6.62 -34.81
CA PRO A 659 -42.90 -7.46 -34.16
C PRO A 659 -42.65 -7.57 -32.64
N LEU A 660 -42.74 -6.46 -31.90
CA LEU A 660 -42.35 -6.42 -30.48
C LEU A 660 -43.22 -7.33 -29.60
N MET A 661 -44.53 -7.44 -29.89
CA MET A 661 -45.44 -8.33 -29.16
C MET A 661 -45.20 -9.79 -29.54
N THR A 662 -45.06 -10.07 -30.84
CA THR A 662 -44.80 -11.43 -31.32
C THR A 662 -43.46 -11.96 -30.81
N LEU A 663 -42.46 -11.10 -30.60
CA LEU A 663 -41.18 -11.44 -29.96
C LEU A 663 -41.25 -11.49 -28.42
N GLY A 664 -42.38 -11.13 -27.81
CA GLY A 664 -42.58 -11.17 -26.36
C GLY A 664 -41.74 -10.15 -25.58
N LEU A 665 -41.50 -8.97 -26.15
CA LEU A 665 -40.59 -7.94 -25.61
C LEU A 665 -41.28 -6.99 -24.62
N GLU A 666 -42.33 -7.47 -23.92
CA GLU A 666 -43.00 -6.70 -22.87
C GLU A 666 -42.02 -6.43 -21.71
N ASP A 667 -42.01 -5.19 -21.22
CA ASP A 667 -41.10 -4.68 -20.19
C ASP A 667 -39.60 -4.69 -20.55
N ALA A 668 -39.25 -4.94 -21.83
CA ALA A 668 -37.86 -4.97 -22.28
C ALA A 668 -37.36 -3.58 -22.70
N ALA A 669 -36.06 -3.31 -22.50
CA ALA A 669 -35.35 -2.23 -23.17
C ALA A 669 -34.34 -2.84 -24.15
N LEU A 670 -34.23 -2.35 -25.38
CA LEU A 670 -33.41 -2.95 -26.42
C LEU A 670 -32.76 -1.89 -27.32
N VAL A 671 -31.82 -2.31 -28.16
CA VAL A 671 -31.21 -1.47 -29.19
C VAL A 671 -31.67 -1.95 -30.57
N VAL A 672 -32.18 -1.06 -31.40
CA VAL A 672 -32.36 -1.29 -32.84
C VAL A 672 -31.28 -0.55 -33.59
N LEU A 673 -30.55 -1.26 -34.45
CA LEU A 673 -29.49 -0.67 -35.23
C LEU A 673 -29.57 -1.01 -36.71
N ALA A 674 -29.20 -0.03 -37.53
CA ALA A 674 -28.93 -0.24 -38.95
C ALA A 674 -27.58 -0.95 -39.12
N SER A 675 -27.58 -2.11 -39.77
CA SER A 675 -26.41 -2.99 -39.89
C SER A 675 -26.19 -3.45 -41.32
N GLY A 676 -24.94 -3.52 -41.79
CA GLY A 676 -24.59 -3.89 -43.16
C GLY A 676 -24.57 -2.72 -44.14
N PHE A 677 -24.49 -3.02 -45.43
CA PHE A 677 -24.33 -2.03 -46.50
C PHE A 677 -25.56 -1.91 -47.39
N LEU A 678 -25.98 -0.67 -47.66
CA LEU A 678 -27.04 -0.36 -48.63
C LEU A 678 -26.62 -0.74 -50.06
N ASN A 679 -25.33 -0.61 -50.38
CA ASN A 679 -24.74 -1.04 -51.64
C ASN A 679 -23.53 -1.98 -51.41
N PRO A 680 -23.77 -3.28 -51.19
CA PRO A 680 -22.71 -4.28 -50.99
C PRO A 680 -21.66 -4.30 -52.10
N ALA A 681 -22.06 -4.08 -53.37
CA ALA A 681 -21.14 -4.14 -54.50
C ALA A 681 -20.03 -3.06 -54.43
N ASN A 682 -20.29 -1.94 -53.75
CA ASN A 682 -19.29 -0.89 -53.49
C ASN A 682 -18.50 -1.12 -52.19
N ASN A 683 -18.87 -2.11 -51.39
CA ASN A 683 -18.40 -2.37 -50.04
C ASN A 683 -17.93 -3.82 -49.90
N SER A 684 -17.01 -4.22 -50.78
CA SER A 684 -16.40 -5.55 -50.84
C SER A 684 -17.36 -6.75 -50.95
N ASN A 685 -18.60 -6.53 -51.38
CA ASN A 685 -19.70 -7.51 -51.31
C ASN A 685 -19.95 -8.01 -49.89
N GLY A 686 -19.77 -7.14 -48.89
CA GLY A 686 -20.12 -7.42 -47.50
C GLY A 686 -21.62 -7.57 -47.27
N GLU A 687 -22.01 -7.86 -46.03
CA GLU A 687 -23.39 -8.13 -45.65
C GLU A 687 -24.35 -6.98 -46.01
N ALA A 688 -25.51 -7.33 -46.55
CA ALA A 688 -26.50 -6.34 -46.98
C ALA A 688 -27.18 -5.63 -45.80
N PHE A 689 -27.66 -4.42 -46.06
CA PHE A 689 -28.37 -3.58 -45.10
C PHE A 689 -29.60 -4.29 -44.51
N GLY A 690 -29.78 -4.14 -43.20
CA GLY A 690 -31.01 -4.49 -42.50
C GLY A 690 -31.08 -3.79 -41.14
N LEU A 691 -32.26 -3.87 -40.50
CA LEU A 691 -32.45 -3.46 -39.12
C LEU A 691 -32.34 -4.67 -38.20
N TYR A 692 -31.58 -4.53 -37.12
CA TYR A 692 -31.27 -5.62 -36.20
C TYR A 692 -31.52 -5.19 -34.77
N VAL A 693 -31.96 -6.12 -33.93
CA VAL A 693 -32.29 -5.91 -32.52
C VAL A 693 -31.24 -6.55 -31.63
N ALA A 694 -30.64 -5.77 -30.73
CA ALA A 694 -29.83 -6.26 -29.63
C ALA A 694 -30.66 -6.28 -28.34
N LEU A 695 -30.76 -7.46 -27.72
CA LEU A 695 -31.41 -7.64 -26.42
C LEU A 695 -30.41 -7.44 -25.27
N PRO A 696 -30.82 -6.98 -24.08
CA PRO A 696 -29.94 -6.85 -22.90
C PRO A 696 -29.25 -8.15 -22.47
N SER A 697 -29.85 -9.29 -22.82
CA SER A 697 -29.31 -10.62 -22.56
C SER A 697 -28.12 -10.98 -23.46
N GLY A 698 -27.85 -10.21 -24.51
CA GLY A 698 -26.87 -10.54 -25.54
C GLY A 698 -27.30 -11.68 -26.46
N GLY A 699 -26.33 -12.18 -27.22
CA GLY A 699 -26.49 -13.19 -28.27
C GLY A 699 -26.50 -12.60 -29.69
N ASP A 700 -26.91 -13.42 -30.64
CA ASP A 700 -27.10 -13.00 -32.04
C ASP A 700 -28.14 -11.88 -32.12
N LEU A 701 -27.86 -10.87 -32.93
CA LEU A 701 -28.84 -9.82 -33.17
C LEU A 701 -30.02 -10.37 -33.97
N ILE A 702 -31.23 -9.99 -33.58
CA ILE A 702 -32.45 -10.46 -34.24
C ILE A 702 -32.76 -9.58 -35.46
N PRO A 703 -32.75 -10.10 -36.69
CA PRO A 703 -33.12 -9.31 -37.87
C PRO A 703 -34.61 -8.97 -37.84
N LEU A 704 -34.94 -7.71 -38.12
CA LEU A 704 -36.31 -7.30 -38.37
C LEU A 704 -36.72 -7.71 -39.79
N PRO A 705 -37.87 -8.39 -39.98
CA PRO A 705 -38.31 -8.82 -41.31
C PRO A 705 -38.57 -7.64 -42.24
N MET A 706 -37.95 -7.63 -43.42
CA MET A 706 -38.23 -6.63 -44.45
C MET A 706 -39.56 -6.93 -45.15
N ILE A 707 -40.35 -5.89 -45.42
CA ILE A 707 -41.54 -5.92 -46.26
C ILE A 707 -41.13 -5.46 -47.65
N SER A 708 -41.24 -6.33 -48.64
CA SER A 708 -40.98 -5.98 -50.04
C SER A 708 -42.05 -4.99 -50.52
N THR A 709 -41.64 -3.79 -50.96
CA THR A 709 -42.52 -2.76 -51.55
C THR A 709 -42.68 -2.91 -53.07
N GLY A 710 -42.31 -4.05 -53.64
CA GLY A 710 -42.77 -4.41 -54.97
C GLY A 710 -44.31 -4.46 -54.97
N LEU A 711 -44.94 -3.87 -55.98
CA LEU A 711 -46.10 -4.53 -56.56
C LEU A 711 -45.59 -5.89 -57.04
N ASN A 712 -45.52 -6.85 -56.12
CA ASN A 712 -45.86 -8.19 -56.51
C ASN A 712 -47.30 -8.02 -57.02
N GLU A 713 -47.49 -8.16 -58.34
CA GLU A 713 -48.54 -9.09 -58.72
C GLU A 713 -48.31 -10.27 -57.80
N GLU A 714 -49.17 -10.41 -56.79
CA GLU A 714 -49.32 -11.63 -56.04
C GLU A 714 -49.15 -12.75 -57.06
N THR A 715 -47.97 -13.37 -57.11
CA THR A 715 -47.88 -14.74 -57.53
C THR A 715 -48.50 -15.47 -56.37
N SER A 716 -49.84 -15.40 -56.30
CA SER A 716 -50.67 -16.10 -55.35
C SER A 716 -50.37 -17.56 -55.60
N SER A 717 -49.40 -18.10 -54.88
CA SER A 717 -49.14 -19.51 -54.89
C SER A 717 -50.16 -20.16 -53.98
N VAL A 718 -51.18 -20.77 -54.59
CA VAL A 718 -52.11 -21.59 -53.83
C VAL A 718 -51.35 -22.85 -53.45
N LEU A 719 -50.82 -22.84 -52.22
CA LEU A 719 -50.13 -23.98 -51.64
C LEU A 719 -51.08 -24.76 -50.73
N ASN A 720 -51.41 -26.00 -51.11
CA ASN A 720 -52.21 -26.90 -50.30
C ASN A 720 -51.42 -28.15 -49.95
N MET A 721 -51.33 -28.44 -48.64
CA MET A 721 -50.77 -29.69 -48.14
C MET A 721 -51.89 -30.60 -47.64
N TYR A 722 -51.99 -31.81 -48.19
CA TYR A 722 -53.01 -32.77 -47.74
C TYR A 722 -52.55 -34.24 -47.83
N PRO A 723 -53.03 -35.10 -46.91
CA PRO A 723 -53.78 -34.71 -45.71
C PRO A 723 -52.88 -33.94 -44.72
N ASN A 724 -53.44 -33.03 -43.94
CA ASN A 724 -52.78 -32.39 -42.80
C ASN A 724 -53.82 -32.23 -41.68
N PRO A 725 -53.73 -32.97 -40.55
CA PRO A 725 -52.63 -33.85 -40.15
C PRO A 725 -52.38 -35.06 -41.07
N THR A 726 -51.16 -35.59 -41.07
CA THR A 726 -50.72 -36.76 -41.87
C THR A 726 -50.03 -37.85 -41.03
N THR A 727 -49.88 -39.07 -41.56
CA THR A 727 -49.11 -40.17 -40.94
C THR A 727 -47.73 -40.37 -41.60
N ASP A 728 -47.72 -40.78 -42.86
CA ASP A 728 -46.51 -41.24 -43.55
C ASP A 728 -46.19 -40.46 -44.84
N PHE A 729 -47.09 -39.58 -45.30
CA PHE A 729 -46.86 -38.82 -46.53
C PHE A 729 -47.69 -37.55 -46.60
N VAL A 730 -47.23 -36.54 -47.32
CA VAL A 730 -48.06 -35.38 -47.65
C VAL A 730 -47.98 -35.10 -49.13
N ASN A 731 -49.13 -34.85 -49.77
CA ASN A 731 -49.14 -34.27 -51.11
C ASN A 731 -49.12 -32.75 -50.97
N VAL A 732 -48.26 -32.13 -51.76
CA VAL A 732 -48.15 -30.68 -51.86
C VAL A 732 -48.60 -30.26 -53.25
N ASP A 733 -49.74 -29.59 -53.33
CA ASP A 733 -50.15 -28.88 -54.54
C ASP A 733 -49.50 -27.49 -54.52
N ILE A 734 -48.71 -27.21 -55.55
CA ILE A 734 -47.96 -25.98 -55.75
C ILE A 734 -48.51 -25.33 -57.04
N SER A 735 -49.07 -24.12 -56.92
CA SER A 735 -49.43 -23.29 -58.07
C SER A 735 -48.47 -22.10 -58.13
N VAL A 736 -47.81 -21.85 -59.25
CA VAL A 736 -46.94 -20.67 -59.48
C VAL A 736 -47.28 -20.05 -60.83
N ASP A 737 -47.20 -18.73 -60.95
CA ASP A 737 -47.39 -18.06 -62.24
C ASP A 737 -46.10 -18.14 -63.07
N GLY A 738 -46.08 -19.06 -64.04
CA GLY A 738 -44.95 -19.26 -64.95
C GLY A 738 -44.13 -20.51 -64.64
N ASN A 739 -42.83 -20.46 -64.91
CA ASN A 739 -41.88 -21.54 -64.65
C ASN A 739 -40.96 -21.15 -63.49
N SER A 740 -41.02 -21.87 -62.37
CA SER A 740 -40.23 -21.57 -61.17
C SER A 740 -39.67 -22.83 -60.53
N SER A 741 -38.51 -22.70 -59.89
CA SER A 741 -37.89 -23.76 -59.10
C SER A 741 -38.25 -23.56 -57.62
N VAL A 742 -38.89 -24.55 -56.99
CA VAL A 742 -39.32 -24.48 -55.58
C VAL A 742 -38.56 -25.51 -54.76
N ASN A 743 -37.80 -25.07 -53.76
CA ASN A 743 -37.13 -25.97 -52.81
C ASN A 743 -38.03 -26.29 -51.61
N LEU A 744 -38.03 -27.54 -51.18
CA LEU A 744 -38.96 -28.07 -50.17
C LEU A 744 -38.19 -28.55 -48.93
N LEU A 745 -38.29 -27.82 -47.83
CA LEU A 745 -37.52 -28.05 -46.60
C LEU A 745 -38.43 -28.24 -45.39
N LEU A 746 -38.12 -29.18 -44.50
CA LEU A 746 -38.88 -29.46 -43.28
C LEU A 746 -38.07 -29.08 -42.04
N PHE A 747 -38.69 -28.35 -41.11
CA PHE A 747 -38.10 -27.89 -39.85
C PHE A 747 -38.92 -28.33 -38.63
N ASP A 748 -38.28 -28.49 -37.48
CA ASP A 748 -38.97 -28.65 -36.19
C ASP A 748 -39.30 -27.30 -35.53
N ASN A 749 -39.97 -27.34 -34.39
CA ASN A 749 -40.38 -26.14 -33.64
C ASN A 749 -39.22 -25.33 -33.02
N ALA A 750 -37.98 -25.86 -33.05
CA ALA A 750 -36.78 -25.15 -32.60
C ALA A 750 -36.00 -24.54 -33.78
N GLY A 751 -36.55 -24.59 -35.00
CA GLY A 751 -35.93 -24.06 -36.21
C GLY A 751 -34.84 -24.96 -36.81
N ARG A 752 -34.68 -26.20 -36.32
CA ARG A 752 -33.69 -27.13 -36.87
C ARG A 752 -34.25 -27.80 -38.14
N MET A 753 -33.47 -27.81 -39.22
CA MET A 753 -33.82 -28.54 -40.44
C MET A 753 -33.80 -30.05 -40.18
N ILE A 754 -34.93 -30.70 -40.48
CA ILE A 754 -35.18 -32.13 -40.30
C ILE A 754 -34.98 -32.90 -41.61
N LYS A 755 -35.43 -32.36 -42.75
CA LYS A 755 -35.30 -33.01 -44.06
C LYS A 755 -35.36 -32.02 -45.21
N ASP A 756 -34.55 -32.26 -46.24
CA ASP A 756 -34.60 -31.58 -47.53
C ASP A 756 -35.17 -32.54 -48.59
N PHE A 757 -36.28 -32.15 -49.22
CA PHE A 757 -36.95 -32.93 -50.28
C PHE A 757 -36.49 -32.55 -51.70
N GLY A 758 -35.58 -31.59 -51.80
CA GLY A 758 -35.00 -31.10 -53.04
C GLY A 758 -35.87 -30.11 -53.80
N THR A 759 -35.30 -29.60 -54.88
CA THR A 759 -35.91 -28.60 -55.76
C THR A 759 -36.86 -29.23 -56.77
N GLN A 760 -38.06 -28.67 -56.91
CA GLN A 760 -39.07 -29.03 -57.89
C GLN A 760 -39.21 -27.93 -58.94
N GLU A 761 -39.10 -28.30 -60.21
CA GLU A 761 -39.43 -27.41 -61.32
C GLU A 761 -40.95 -27.41 -61.53
N VAL A 762 -41.60 -26.27 -61.31
CA VAL A 762 -43.05 -26.11 -61.39
C VAL A 762 -43.40 -25.20 -62.57
N PHE A 763 -44.29 -25.69 -63.44
CA PHE A 763 -44.87 -24.91 -64.54
C PHE A 763 -46.38 -24.76 -64.33
N GLY A 764 -46.84 -23.59 -63.89
CA GLY A 764 -48.25 -23.35 -63.61
C GLY A 764 -48.74 -24.07 -62.34
N GLN A 765 -49.09 -25.35 -62.44
CA GLN A 765 -49.53 -26.17 -61.31
C GLN A 765 -48.80 -27.50 -61.29
N SER A 766 -48.27 -27.88 -60.13
CA SER A 766 -47.64 -29.18 -59.87
C SER A 766 -48.17 -29.76 -58.57
N SER A 767 -48.15 -31.09 -58.46
CA SER A 767 -48.47 -31.81 -57.23
C SER A 767 -47.34 -32.80 -56.96
N THR A 768 -46.74 -32.69 -55.78
CA THR A 768 -45.61 -33.52 -55.36
C THR A 768 -45.95 -34.33 -54.12
N TYR A 769 -45.63 -35.62 -54.18
CA TYR A 769 -45.71 -36.54 -53.04
C TYR A 769 -44.41 -36.47 -52.21
N LEU A 770 -44.53 -36.23 -50.92
CA LEU A 770 -43.42 -36.24 -49.97
C LEU A 770 -43.55 -37.40 -48.99
N ASP A 771 -42.52 -38.23 -48.89
CA ASP A 771 -42.44 -39.37 -47.96
C ASP A 771 -41.94 -38.92 -46.57
N LEU A 772 -42.77 -39.14 -45.56
CA LEU A 772 -42.57 -38.79 -44.15
C LEU A 772 -42.53 -40.02 -43.24
N SER A 773 -42.48 -41.23 -43.81
CA SER A 773 -42.48 -42.49 -43.05
C SER A 773 -41.32 -42.59 -42.05
N ASP A 774 -40.21 -41.89 -42.30
CA ASP A 774 -39.02 -41.80 -41.46
C ASP A 774 -39.03 -40.64 -40.44
N ILE A 775 -40.02 -39.73 -40.49
CA ILE A 775 -40.10 -38.55 -39.60
C ILE A 775 -40.99 -38.84 -38.36
N PRO A 776 -40.55 -38.60 -37.10
CA PRO A 776 -41.37 -38.84 -35.91
C PRO A 776 -42.70 -38.06 -35.87
N ALA A 777 -43.62 -38.48 -35.00
CA ALA A 777 -44.84 -37.70 -34.75
C ALA A 777 -44.50 -36.38 -34.04
N GLY A 778 -45.14 -35.28 -34.46
CA GLY A 778 -44.84 -33.95 -33.98
C GLY A 778 -45.42 -32.85 -34.85
N SER A 779 -45.23 -31.61 -34.41
CA SER A 779 -45.51 -30.42 -35.21
C SER A 779 -44.21 -29.98 -35.90
N TYR A 780 -44.33 -29.69 -37.18
CA TYR A 780 -43.24 -29.29 -38.06
C TYR A 780 -43.68 -28.10 -38.92
N PHE A 781 -42.71 -27.41 -39.52
CA PHE A 781 -42.94 -26.39 -40.53
C PHE A 781 -42.33 -26.85 -41.86
N MET A 782 -43.14 -26.86 -42.91
CA MET A 782 -42.66 -27.04 -44.28
C MET A 782 -42.41 -25.67 -44.89
N MET A 783 -41.17 -25.42 -45.30
CA MET A 783 -40.74 -24.21 -45.99
C MET A 783 -40.64 -24.48 -47.49
N PHE A 784 -41.23 -23.57 -48.27
CA PHE A 784 -41.27 -23.55 -49.72
C PHE A 784 -40.46 -22.34 -50.16
N GLN A 785 -39.24 -22.57 -50.65
CA GLN A 785 -38.33 -21.49 -51.03
C GLN A 785 -38.34 -21.31 -52.56
N TYR A 786 -38.61 -20.10 -53.03
CA TYR A 786 -38.62 -19.74 -54.46
C TYR A 786 -37.89 -18.41 -54.66
N GLU A 787 -36.84 -18.43 -55.49
CA GLU A 787 -35.96 -17.27 -55.72
C GLU A 787 -35.48 -16.59 -54.42
N GLN A 788 -35.98 -15.38 -54.08
CA GLN A 788 -35.66 -14.63 -52.85
C GLN A 788 -36.77 -14.65 -51.79
N ASP A 789 -37.87 -15.37 -52.03
CA ASP A 789 -39.00 -15.48 -51.12
C ASP A 789 -39.14 -16.90 -50.56
N TYR A 790 -39.89 -17.01 -49.45
CA TYR A 790 -40.30 -18.29 -48.91
C TYR A 790 -41.70 -18.23 -48.31
N GLU A 791 -42.44 -19.33 -48.39
CA GLU A 791 -43.68 -19.56 -47.64
C GLU A 791 -43.47 -20.69 -46.63
N MET A 792 -43.99 -20.55 -45.40
CA MET A 792 -43.98 -21.62 -44.41
C MET A 792 -45.39 -22.09 -44.09
N LYS A 793 -45.62 -23.41 -44.07
CA LYS A 793 -46.87 -24.00 -43.58
C LYS A 793 -46.64 -25.04 -42.49
N ALA A 794 -47.46 -24.96 -41.45
CA ALA A 794 -47.47 -25.97 -40.40
C ALA A 794 -47.91 -27.33 -40.96
N LEU A 795 -47.22 -28.39 -40.56
CA LEU A 795 -47.50 -29.77 -40.88
C LEU A 795 -47.52 -30.58 -39.59
N ASN A 796 -48.63 -31.25 -39.30
CA ASN A 796 -48.75 -32.13 -38.14
C ASN A 796 -48.63 -33.59 -38.58
N ILE A 797 -47.61 -34.27 -38.07
CA ILE A 797 -47.42 -35.71 -38.28
C ILE A 797 -47.95 -36.45 -37.05
N ILE A 798 -48.96 -37.29 -37.26
CA ILE A 798 -49.59 -38.15 -36.26
C ILE A 798 -49.30 -39.61 -36.62
N LYS A 799 -48.65 -40.37 -35.75
CA LYS A 799 -48.32 -41.79 -35.98
C LYS A 799 -49.03 -42.70 -35.00
#